data_AF-A0A9J2PX07-F1
#
_entry.id   AF-A0A9J2PX07-F1
#
_cell.length_a   1.000
_cell.length_b   1.000
_cell.length_c   1.000
_cell.angle_alpha   90.00
_cell.angle_beta   90.00
_cell.angle_gamma   90.00
#
_symmetry.space_group_name_H-M   'P 1'
#
loop_
_entity.id
_entity.type
_entity.pdbx_description
1 polymer ?
#
loop_
_entity_poly.entity_id
_entity_poly.type
_entity_poly.pdbx_seq_one_letter_code
_entity_poly.pdbx_strand_id
1 'polypeptide(L)'
;MALFQKIVPTENKISLIERLVDCGLKCVEATSFVSPKWIPQMADHNEVISRVRKREGVSYPVLVPNMAGLNNAIKNGSVNEIAVFTAASESFSRKNTNCSMEESNRRVQEVIKAARSAQLTVRGYISCVIACPYDGVTNPTIVAKVTESLLDAGCYEGMSLGDTIGVGSAGSVHRLLDCILSNNPVERIAVHFHDTYGQALSNVLVAFDKGIRVADSSIAGLGGCPYAKGATGNLATEDIVYMLDDLGVYTGSGAKYQNSKRLFFRGLVNLGVALFRTFMFGTSGAFGSRPGNIFSSPASTQNPLHDIEVPSPPDDTVQALKFNPPIAGQPVFLVSGSWDSVIRVWQVNETGQCEAKAQQNVGGPVLDVEWFEDGTKIFIASADKQVRLWDLASNQMVVVGAHDEPIRTCHWVKSQNYSCLMTGSWDKTLRFWDMRQLPTQTSLATIQLPDKVYCSDVLYPMGVVGLANRHMKVYRLDSEPAEVKDVETPLKFQSRCVAIFKDKSNVMPTGFALGSIEGRVAIQYVETTNPKDNFTFKCHRSPELINGYQEIYAVNDIAFHPNYGTLATVGSDGRISFWDKDARTKLKTSEPMPAPVTRAVIHSSGQMLAYAIGYDWSKGHEGFSAANAGSKIFLHACDEEMKPKQKK
;
A
#
# COMPACT_ATOMS: atom_id res chain seq x y z
N MET A 1 -3.14 -11.36 -13.46
CA MET A 1 -4.21 -10.51 -14.04
C MET A 1 -5.05 -9.90 -12.92
N ALA A 2 -4.48 -9.01 -12.10
CA ALA A 2 -5.22 -8.35 -11.03
C ALA A 2 -4.57 -6.99 -10.74
N LEU A 3 -4.81 -6.03 -11.62
CA LEU A 3 -4.66 -4.60 -11.35
C LEU A 3 -5.88 -3.96 -12.03
N PHE A 4 -6.68 -3.21 -11.26
CA PHE A 4 -7.94 -2.55 -11.62
C PHE A 4 -9.20 -3.44 -11.75
N GLN A 5 -9.73 -3.94 -10.62
CA GLN A 5 -11.08 -4.53 -10.55
C GLN A 5 -12.21 -3.52 -10.29
N LYS A 6 -11.91 -2.23 -10.08
CA LYS A 6 -12.91 -1.18 -9.92
C LYS A 6 -13.29 -0.64 -11.30
N ILE A 7 -14.52 -0.88 -11.75
CA ILE A 7 -15.05 -0.26 -12.97
C ILE A 7 -15.26 1.22 -12.66
N VAL A 8 -14.60 2.07 -13.42
CA VAL A 8 -14.69 3.52 -13.25
C VAL A 8 -15.87 4.04 -14.06
N PRO A 9 -16.72 4.92 -13.52
CA PRO A 9 -17.85 5.48 -14.25
C PRO A 9 -17.42 6.19 -15.54
N THR A 10 -18.23 6.10 -16.59
CA THR A 10 -17.96 6.68 -17.92
C THR A 10 -17.61 8.17 -17.83
N GLU A 11 -18.34 8.93 -17.01
CA GLU A 11 -18.11 10.38 -16.82
C GLU A 11 -16.70 10.70 -16.33
N ASN A 12 -16.15 9.86 -15.45
CA ASN A 12 -14.82 10.07 -14.91
C ASN A 12 -13.75 9.79 -15.96
N LYS A 13 -13.98 8.82 -16.86
CA LYS A 13 -13.08 8.55 -17.99
C LYS A 13 -13.09 9.70 -18.99
N ILE A 14 -14.27 10.22 -19.32
CA ILE A 14 -14.42 11.39 -20.20
C ILE A 14 -13.71 12.60 -19.58
N SER A 15 -13.98 12.89 -18.31
CA SER A 15 -13.36 14.03 -17.61
C SER A 15 -11.84 13.88 -17.52
N LEU A 16 -11.33 12.66 -17.32
CA LEU A 16 -9.89 12.38 -17.35
C LEU A 16 -9.29 12.76 -18.70
N ILE A 17 -9.83 12.24 -19.80
CA ILE A 17 -9.32 12.49 -21.15
C ILE A 17 -9.32 13.99 -21.44
N GLU A 18 -10.41 14.69 -21.13
CA GLU A 18 -10.51 16.12 -21.38
C GLU A 18 -9.49 16.92 -20.58
N ARG A 19 -9.26 16.56 -19.31
CA ARG A 19 -8.26 17.22 -18.45
C ARG A 19 -6.82 16.96 -18.90
N LEU A 20 -6.53 15.76 -19.41
CA LEU A 20 -5.23 15.44 -20.00
C LEU A 20 -4.95 16.32 -21.22
N VAL A 21 -5.97 16.56 -22.03
CA VAL A 21 -5.88 17.48 -23.16
C VAL A 21 -5.81 18.95 -22.70
N ASP A 22 -6.51 19.33 -21.62
CA ASP A 22 -6.37 20.67 -21.00
C ASP A 22 -4.96 20.95 -20.50
N CYS A 23 -4.25 19.91 -20.05
CA CYS A 23 -2.85 20.06 -19.72
C CYS A 23 -2.05 20.40 -20.99
N GLY A 24 -2.42 19.90 -22.16
CA GLY A 24 -1.76 20.23 -23.43
C GLY A 24 -1.19 19.02 -24.16
N LEU A 25 -1.52 17.80 -23.70
CA LEU A 25 -1.19 16.58 -24.43
C LEU A 25 -1.86 16.59 -25.81
N LYS A 26 -1.07 16.29 -26.85
CA LYS A 26 -1.49 16.27 -28.25
C LYS A 26 -2.00 14.91 -28.72
N CYS A 27 -1.71 13.86 -27.97
CA CYS A 27 -2.22 12.51 -28.22
C CYS A 27 -2.62 11.88 -26.88
N VAL A 28 -3.86 11.42 -26.78
CA VAL A 28 -4.38 10.72 -25.59
C VAL A 28 -5.14 9.48 -26.04
N GLU A 29 -4.60 8.30 -25.78
CA GLU A 29 -5.29 7.04 -26.08
C GLU A 29 -6.57 6.94 -25.22
N ALA A 30 -7.72 6.98 -25.89
CA ALA A 30 -8.99 7.29 -25.23
C ALA A 30 -9.68 6.05 -24.65
N THR A 31 -9.66 4.93 -25.38
CA THR A 31 -10.32 3.68 -24.97
C THR A 31 -9.93 2.50 -25.88
N SER A 32 -10.53 1.32 -25.66
CA SER A 32 -10.26 0.10 -26.41
C SER A 32 -11.54 -0.63 -26.83
N PHE A 33 -11.68 -0.93 -28.12
CA PHE A 33 -12.76 -1.74 -28.70
C PHE A 33 -12.48 -3.25 -28.55
N VAL A 34 -12.21 -3.67 -27.31
CA VAL A 34 -12.07 -5.08 -26.91
C VAL A 34 -13.40 -5.63 -26.46
N SER A 35 -13.53 -6.96 -26.44
CA SER A 35 -14.76 -7.59 -25.94
C SER A 35 -14.97 -7.29 -24.45
N PRO A 36 -16.11 -6.69 -24.06
CA PRO A 36 -16.43 -6.40 -22.66
C PRO A 36 -16.49 -7.63 -21.76
N LYS A 37 -16.71 -8.81 -22.36
CA LYS A 37 -16.69 -10.10 -21.65
C LYS A 37 -15.32 -10.40 -21.05
N TRP A 38 -14.25 -10.04 -21.75
CA TRP A 38 -12.88 -10.32 -21.34
C TRP A 38 -12.26 -9.15 -20.57
N ILE A 39 -12.61 -7.90 -20.92
CA ILE A 39 -12.13 -6.68 -20.27
C ILE A 39 -13.33 -5.78 -19.91
N PRO A 40 -14.01 -6.04 -18.77
CA PRO A 40 -15.18 -5.28 -18.35
C PRO A 40 -14.90 -3.78 -18.14
N GLN A 41 -13.66 -3.42 -17.83
CA GLN A 41 -13.22 -2.04 -17.59
C GLN A 41 -13.37 -1.14 -18.83
N MET A 42 -13.46 -1.73 -20.03
CA MET A 42 -13.59 -1.02 -21.29
C MET A 42 -15.00 -1.15 -21.90
N ALA A 43 -15.99 -1.67 -21.16
CA ALA A 43 -17.33 -1.94 -21.69
C ALA A 43 -18.05 -0.71 -22.27
N ASP A 44 -17.74 0.48 -21.76
CA ASP A 44 -18.29 1.78 -22.13
C ASP A 44 -17.52 2.47 -23.27
N HIS A 45 -16.65 1.76 -24.00
CA HIS A 45 -15.79 2.32 -25.05
C HIS A 45 -16.54 3.16 -26.10
N ASN A 46 -17.75 2.74 -26.49
CA ASN A 46 -18.59 3.49 -27.44
C ASN A 46 -19.05 4.83 -26.86
N GLU A 47 -19.45 4.84 -25.60
CA GLU A 47 -19.98 6.03 -24.94
C GLU A 47 -18.86 7.03 -24.65
N VAL A 48 -17.69 6.55 -24.19
CA VAL A 48 -16.52 7.40 -23.92
C VAL A 48 -16.11 8.17 -25.16
N ILE A 49 -15.83 7.49 -26.28
CA ILE A 49 -15.24 8.15 -27.45
C ILE A 49 -16.21 9.12 -28.13
N SER A 50 -17.52 8.84 -28.08
CA SER A 50 -18.57 9.68 -28.67
C SER A 50 -18.88 10.92 -27.83
N ARG A 51 -18.64 10.87 -26.50
CA ARG A 51 -18.95 11.98 -25.60
C ARG A 51 -17.76 12.87 -25.26
N VAL A 52 -16.52 12.40 -25.46
CA VAL A 52 -15.32 13.24 -25.28
C VAL A 52 -15.36 14.42 -26.25
N ARG A 53 -15.24 15.64 -25.71
CA ARG A 53 -15.13 16.86 -26.53
C ARG A 53 -13.80 16.89 -27.28
N LYS A 54 -13.86 16.62 -28.58
CA LYS A 54 -12.70 16.68 -29.47
C LYS A 54 -12.16 18.10 -29.61
N ARG A 55 -10.84 18.25 -29.53
CA ARG A 55 -10.15 19.54 -29.74
C ARG A 55 -9.33 19.49 -31.01
N GLU A 56 -9.24 20.63 -31.67
CA GLU A 56 -8.47 20.76 -32.90
C GLU A 56 -6.97 20.52 -32.63
N GLY A 57 -6.33 19.73 -33.50
CA GLY A 57 -4.91 19.40 -33.38
C GLY A 57 -4.56 18.45 -32.22
N VAL A 58 -5.53 17.71 -31.69
CA VAL A 58 -5.33 16.66 -30.67
C VAL A 58 -5.85 15.34 -31.20
N SER A 59 -5.06 14.28 -31.09
CA SER A 59 -5.47 12.93 -31.45
C SER A 59 -5.98 12.12 -30.26
N TYR A 60 -6.94 11.23 -30.57
CA TYR A 60 -7.63 10.37 -29.62
C TYR A 60 -7.65 8.92 -30.13
N PRO A 61 -6.49 8.24 -30.24
CA PRO A 61 -6.44 6.87 -30.72
C PRO A 61 -7.25 5.93 -29.84
N VAL A 62 -7.79 4.88 -30.44
CA VAL A 62 -8.48 3.79 -29.74
C VAL A 62 -7.91 2.43 -30.13
N LEU A 63 -7.74 1.54 -29.14
CA LEU A 63 -7.19 0.21 -29.41
C LEU A 63 -8.23 -0.68 -30.12
N VAL A 64 -7.81 -1.33 -31.20
CA VAL A 64 -8.64 -2.22 -32.03
C VAL A 64 -7.90 -3.55 -32.22
N PRO A 65 -8.30 -4.62 -31.51
CA PRO A 65 -7.58 -5.90 -31.53
C PRO A 65 -7.87 -6.76 -32.76
N ASN A 66 -8.98 -6.53 -33.47
CA ASN A 66 -9.45 -7.38 -34.56
C ASN A 66 -10.50 -6.67 -35.44
N MET A 67 -10.90 -7.31 -36.53
CA MET A 67 -11.91 -6.80 -37.48
C MET A 67 -13.27 -6.49 -36.85
N ALA A 68 -13.71 -7.24 -35.84
CA ALA A 68 -14.97 -6.95 -35.16
C ALA A 68 -14.88 -5.66 -34.35
N GLY A 69 -13.76 -5.44 -33.65
CA GLY A 69 -13.45 -4.16 -33.01
C GLY A 69 -13.40 -3.00 -34.01
N LEU A 70 -12.78 -3.22 -35.18
CA LEU A 70 -12.71 -2.22 -36.24
C LEU A 70 -14.09 -1.83 -36.75
N ASN A 71 -14.94 -2.81 -37.06
CA ASN A 71 -16.30 -2.56 -37.53
C ASN A 71 -17.12 -1.76 -36.50
N ASN A 72 -16.93 -2.04 -35.21
CA ASN A 72 -17.57 -1.27 -34.13
C ASN A 72 -17.02 0.15 -34.03
N ALA A 73 -15.71 0.34 -34.17
CA ALA A 73 -15.09 1.66 -34.18
C ALA A 73 -15.56 2.51 -35.37
N ILE A 74 -15.65 1.92 -36.57
CA ILE A 74 -16.21 2.57 -37.77
C ILE A 74 -17.68 2.91 -37.56
N LYS A 75 -18.47 1.97 -37.02
CA LYS A 75 -19.90 2.18 -36.75
C LYS A 75 -20.15 3.29 -35.73
N ASN A 76 -19.24 3.48 -34.78
CA ASN A 76 -19.31 4.57 -33.81
C ASN A 76 -19.20 5.97 -34.48
N GLY A 77 -18.45 6.07 -35.57
CA GLY A 77 -18.32 7.29 -36.37
C GLY A 77 -17.56 8.45 -35.71
N SER A 78 -17.14 8.32 -34.45
CA SER A 78 -16.37 9.34 -33.70
C SER A 78 -14.87 9.01 -33.60
N VAL A 79 -14.44 7.92 -34.24
CA VAL A 79 -13.07 7.42 -34.25
C VAL A 79 -12.38 7.85 -35.54
N ASN A 80 -11.22 8.51 -35.42
CA ASN A 80 -10.40 8.94 -36.56
C ASN A 80 -9.02 8.25 -36.59
N GLU A 81 -8.55 7.77 -35.43
CA GLU A 81 -7.29 7.05 -35.29
C GLU A 81 -7.50 5.76 -34.49
N ILE A 82 -6.87 4.68 -34.93
CA ILE A 82 -6.89 3.39 -34.23
C ILE A 82 -5.46 2.93 -33.91
N ALA A 83 -5.37 2.08 -32.90
CA ALA A 83 -4.16 1.38 -32.52
C ALA A 83 -4.33 -0.12 -32.70
N VAL A 84 -3.36 -0.76 -33.36
CA VAL A 84 -3.26 -2.23 -33.47
C VAL A 84 -2.03 -2.72 -32.74
N PHE A 85 -2.03 -3.97 -32.29
CA PHE A 85 -0.88 -4.54 -31.60
C PHE A 85 -0.53 -5.93 -32.11
N THR A 86 0.76 -6.24 -32.07
CA THR A 86 1.31 -7.58 -32.29
C THR A 86 2.45 -7.85 -31.30
N ALA A 87 3.13 -8.98 -31.41
CA ALA A 87 4.25 -9.36 -30.54
C ALA A 87 5.42 -9.93 -31.34
N ALA A 88 6.64 -9.67 -30.87
CA ALA A 88 7.87 -10.22 -31.45
C ALA A 88 8.26 -11.60 -30.88
N SER A 89 7.28 -12.37 -30.36
CA SER A 89 7.49 -13.68 -29.76
C SER A 89 6.36 -14.65 -30.11
N GLU A 90 6.74 -15.87 -30.51
CA GLU A 90 5.82 -16.97 -30.82
C GLU A 90 5.01 -17.40 -29.60
N SER A 91 5.67 -17.66 -28.46
CA SER A 91 4.97 -18.13 -27.26
C SER A 91 4.04 -17.06 -26.69
N PHE A 92 4.42 -15.79 -26.78
CA PHE A 92 3.57 -14.68 -26.35
C PHE A 92 2.34 -14.53 -27.25
N SER A 93 2.52 -14.59 -28.57
CA SER A 93 1.40 -14.57 -29.53
C SER A 93 0.44 -15.73 -29.30
N ARG A 94 0.95 -16.96 -29.13
CA ARG A 94 0.10 -18.13 -28.89
C ARG A 94 -0.69 -18.03 -27.60
N LYS A 95 -0.09 -17.55 -26.51
CA LYS A 95 -0.78 -17.44 -25.22
C LYS A 95 -1.77 -16.28 -25.15
N ASN A 96 -1.51 -15.17 -25.86
CA ASN A 96 -2.36 -13.98 -25.78
C ASN A 96 -3.46 -13.94 -26.86
N THR A 97 -3.20 -14.46 -28.06
CA THR A 97 -4.14 -14.40 -29.19
C THR A 97 -4.46 -15.78 -29.80
N ASN A 98 -3.95 -16.88 -29.23
CA ASN A 98 -4.16 -18.26 -29.71
C ASN A 98 -3.78 -18.47 -31.19
N CYS A 99 -2.79 -17.75 -31.71
CA CYS A 99 -2.29 -17.89 -33.08
C CYS A 99 -0.77 -17.71 -33.15
N SER A 100 -0.14 -18.14 -34.25
CA SER A 100 1.29 -17.90 -34.49
C SER A 100 1.60 -16.41 -34.68
N MET A 101 2.88 -16.03 -34.61
CA MET A 101 3.33 -14.66 -34.87
C MET A 101 3.01 -14.24 -36.31
N GLU A 102 3.23 -15.14 -37.27
CA GLU A 102 2.94 -14.90 -38.69
C GLU A 102 1.43 -14.70 -38.95
N GLU A 103 0.59 -15.55 -38.35
CA GLU A 103 -0.87 -15.41 -38.43
C GLU A 103 -1.36 -14.12 -37.78
N SER A 104 -0.79 -13.76 -36.62
CA SER A 104 -1.09 -12.51 -35.92
C SER A 104 -0.76 -11.31 -36.79
N ASN A 105 0.46 -11.28 -37.37
CA ASN A 105 0.91 -10.23 -38.27
C ASN A 105 -0.02 -10.10 -39.48
N ARG A 106 -0.39 -11.23 -40.13
CA ARG A 106 -1.32 -11.24 -41.27
C ARG A 106 -2.70 -10.64 -40.91
N ARG A 107 -3.26 -11.03 -39.76
CA ARG A 107 -4.55 -10.49 -39.27
C ARG A 107 -4.46 -8.99 -38.98
N VAL A 108 -3.37 -8.55 -38.38
CA VAL A 108 -3.14 -7.12 -38.10
C VAL A 108 -3.02 -6.33 -39.41
N GLN A 109 -2.31 -6.86 -40.41
CA GLN A 109 -2.23 -6.24 -41.74
C GLN A 109 -3.60 -6.13 -42.44
N GLU A 110 -4.48 -7.13 -42.29
CA GLU A 110 -5.85 -7.06 -42.79
C GLU A 110 -6.64 -5.91 -42.11
N VAL A 111 -6.51 -5.77 -40.78
CA VAL A 111 -7.13 -4.67 -40.02
C VAL A 111 -6.59 -3.32 -40.46
N ILE A 112 -5.27 -3.17 -40.64
CA ILE A 112 -4.65 -1.93 -41.10
C ILE A 112 -5.20 -1.53 -42.47
N LYS A 113 -5.21 -2.47 -43.43
CA LYS A 113 -5.73 -2.20 -44.78
C LYS A 113 -7.21 -1.81 -44.76
N ALA A 114 -8.02 -2.49 -43.95
CA ALA A 114 -9.43 -2.16 -43.81
C ALA A 114 -9.66 -0.78 -43.17
N ALA A 115 -8.88 -0.45 -42.13
CA ALA A 115 -8.94 0.86 -41.47
C ALA A 115 -8.55 2.00 -42.41
N ARG A 116 -7.52 1.78 -43.25
CA ARG A 116 -7.09 2.75 -44.28
C ARG A 116 -8.15 2.96 -45.34
N SER A 117 -8.83 1.88 -45.78
CA SER A 117 -9.98 2.00 -46.70
C SER A 117 -11.14 2.80 -46.09
N ALA A 118 -11.26 2.79 -44.76
CA ALA A 118 -12.20 3.61 -44.00
C ALA A 118 -11.65 5.01 -43.61
N GLN A 119 -10.50 5.41 -44.18
CA GLN A 119 -9.82 6.70 -43.95
C GLN A 119 -9.38 6.95 -42.49
N LEU A 120 -9.17 5.90 -41.70
CA LEU A 120 -8.64 5.99 -40.34
C LEU A 120 -7.11 5.98 -40.37
N THR A 121 -6.47 6.77 -39.50
CA THR A 121 -5.03 6.65 -39.22
C THR A 121 -4.79 5.45 -38.31
N VAL A 122 -3.62 4.82 -38.45
CA VAL A 122 -3.31 3.58 -37.73
C VAL A 122 -1.93 3.67 -37.09
N ARG A 123 -1.92 3.49 -35.77
CA ARG A 123 -0.73 3.32 -34.95
C ARG A 123 -0.48 1.84 -34.67
N GLY A 124 0.78 1.42 -34.66
CA GLY A 124 1.15 0.02 -34.42
C GLY A 124 1.96 -0.14 -33.14
N TYR A 125 1.64 -1.15 -32.33
CA TYR A 125 2.39 -1.53 -31.13
C TYR A 125 3.02 -2.91 -31.31
N ILE A 126 4.29 -3.06 -30.92
CA ILE A 126 4.97 -4.36 -30.86
C ILE A 126 5.31 -4.67 -29.41
N SER A 127 4.80 -5.79 -28.91
CA SER A 127 5.10 -6.30 -27.57
C SER A 127 6.37 -7.17 -27.56
N CYS A 128 7.00 -7.30 -26.38
CA CYS A 128 8.18 -8.14 -26.15
C CYS A 128 9.39 -7.76 -27.04
N VAL A 129 9.64 -6.48 -27.28
CA VAL A 129 10.73 -6.03 -28.18
C VAL A 129 12.13 -6.26 -27.62
N ILE A 130 12.27 -6.33 -26.30
CA ILE A 130 13.54 -6.65 -25.62
C ILE A 130 13.59 -8.11 -25.19
N ALA A 131 12.53 -8.55 -24.50
CA ALA A 131 12.41 -9.93 -24.05
C ALA A 131 10.94 -10.32 -23.87
N CYS A 132 10.70 -11.61 -23.94
CA CYS A 132 9.44 -12.27 -23.70
C CYS A 132 9.48 -12.99 -22.34
N PRO A 133 8.39 -12.97 -21.55
CA PRO A 133 8.30 -13.71 -20.29
C PRO A 133 8.35 -15.25 -20.46
N TYR A 134 8.28 -15.75 -21.69
CA TYR A 134 8.30 -17.18 -22.01
C TYR A 134 9.54 -17.59 -22.80
N ASP A 135 9.88 -16.84 -23.85
CA ASP A 135 10.96 -17.20 -24.78
C ASP A 135 12.31 -16.58 -24.38
N GLY A 136 12.34 -15.70 -23.36
CA GLY A 136 13.54 -15.00 -22.94
C GLY A 136 13.89 -13.83 -23.87
N VAL A 137 15.18 -13.61 -24.13
CA VAL A 137 15.66 -12.44 -24.89
C VAL A 137 15.17 -12.47 -26.35
N THR A 138 14.60 -11.35 -26.81
CA THR A 138 14.11 -11.19 -28.17
C THR A 138 15.23 -10.72 -29.09
N ASN A 139 15.37 -11.34 -30.27
CA ASN A 139 16.34 -10.91 -31.27
C ASN A 139 15.87 -9.61 -31.96
N PRO A 140 16.65 -8.51 -31.93
CA PRO A 140 16.29 -7.24 -32.57
C PRO A 140 15.93 -7.33 -34.06
N THR A 141 16.54 -8.26 -34.80
CA THR A 141 16.25 -8.44 -36.24
C THR A 141 14.83 -8.95 -36.47
N ILE A 142 14.25 -9.72 -35.54
CA ILE A 142 12.85 -10.14 -35.62
C ILE A 142 11.94 -8.92 -35.44
N VAL A 143 12.24 -8.08 -34.45
CA VAL A 143 11.50 -6.83 -34.20
C VAL A 143 11.57 -5.91 -35.42
N ALA A 144 12.74 -5.80 -36.07
CA ALA A 144 12.93 -5.02 -37.30
C ALA A 144 12.01 -5.50 -38.43
N LYS A 145 11.98 -6.80 -38.70
CA LYS A 145 11.12 -7.39 -39.74
C LYS A 145 9.63 -7.13 -39.48
N VAL A 146 9.19 -7.27 -38.24
CA VAL A 146 7.78 -7.00 -37.87
C VAL A 146 7.48 -5.50 -38.00
N THR A 147 8.42 -4.64 -37.62
CA THR A 147 8.30 -3.18 -37.75
C THR A 147 8.13 -2.77 -39.21
N GLU A 148 9.04 -3.23 -40.09
CA GLU A 148 8.98 -2.99 -41.54
C GLU A 148 7.65 -3.49 -42.13
N SER A 149 7.26 -4.73 -41.78
CA SER A 149 6.02 -5.35 -42.25
C SER A 149 4.74 -4.58 -41.88
N LEU A 150 4.72 -3.87 -40.75
CA LEU A 150 3.57 -3.07 -40.32
C LEU A 150 3.61 -1.65 -40.89
N LEU A 151 4.80 -1.06 -41.02
CA LEU A 151 4.99 0.21 -41.73
C LEU A 151 4.54 0.10 -43.19
N ASP A 152 4.95 -0.98 -43.88
CA ASP A 152 4.56 -1.26 -45.27
C ASP A 152 3.05 -1.50 -45.42
N ALA A 153 2.40 -2.04 -44.39
CA ALA A 153 0.96 -2.25 -44.38
C ALA A 153 0.17 -0.95 -44.24
N GLY A 154 0.80 0.14 -43.79
CA GLY A 154 0.19 1.47 -43.71
C GLY A 154 0.10 2.08 -42.31
N CYS A 155 0.87 1.59 -41.34
CA CYS A 155 1.07 2.28 -40.06
C CYS A 155 1.87 3.57 -40.30
N TYR A 156 1.18 4.70 -40.47
CA TYR A 156 1.78 5.97 -40.89
C TYR A 156 2.30 6.83 -39.72
N GLU A 157 1.71 6.70 -38.52
CA GLU A 157 1.99 7.55 -37.35
C GLU A 157 2.54 6.73 -36.17
N GLY A 158 3.79 6.28 -36.29
CA GLY A 158 4.57 5.77 -35.16
C GLY A 158 4.38 4.28 -34.87
N MET A 159 5.41 3.48 -35.17
CA MET A 159 5.56 2.16 -34.60
C MET A 159 6.09 2.26 -33.18
N SER A 160 5.27 1.94 -32.20
CA SER A 160 5.65 1.93 -30.78
C SER A 160 6.28 0.60 -30.39
N LEU A 161 7.55 0.67 -29.98
CA LEU A 161 8.36 -0.46 -29.55
C LEU A 161 8.18 -0.69 -28.05
N GLY A 162 7.46 -1.75 -27.69
CA GLY A 162 7.03 -2.04 -26.32
C GLY A 162 7.94 -3.00 -25.55
N ASP A 163 8.67 -2.48 -24.56
CA ASP A 163 9.21 -3.31 -23.46
C ASP A 163 8.09 -3.55 -22.43
N THR A 164 7.22 -4.50 -22.77
CA THR A 164 5.98 -4.78 -22.02
C THR A 164 6.18 -5.49 -20.69
N ILE A 165 7.41 -5.93 -20.38
CA ILE A 165 7.76 -6.55 -19.09
C ILE A 165 8.76 -5.72 -18.28
N GLY A 166 9.31 -4.64 -18.87
CA GLY A 166 10.17 -3.67 -18.20
C GLY A 166 11.58 -4.18 -17.86
N VAL A 167 12.05 -5.25 -18.51
CA VAL A 167 13.38 -5.85 -18.25
C VAL A 167 14.49 -5.22 -19.08
N GLY A 168 14.14 -4.31 -19.99
CA GLY A 168 15.09 -3.60 -20.82
C GLY A 168 16.01 -2.73 -19.99
N SER A 169 17.30 -2.80 -20.32
CA SER A 169 18.34 -1.89 -19.86
C SER A 169 18.82 -0.99 -20.99
N ALA A 170 19.48 0.11 -20.64
CA ALA A 170 20.05 1.07 -21.59
C ALA A 170 20.85 0.39 -22.73
N GLY A 171 21.67 -0.62 -22.38
CA GLY A 171 22.45 -1.37 -23.37
C GLY A 171 21.60 -2.23 -24.32
N SER A 172 20.55 -2.87 -23.83
CA SER A 172 19.63 -3.64 -24.69
C SER A 172 18.78 -2.75 -25.59
N VAL A 173 18.33 -1.60 -25.08
CA VAL A 173 17.57 -0.62 -25.87
C VAL A 173 18.45 0.01 -26.94
N HIS A 174 19.71 0.32 -26.62
CA HIS A 174 20.66 0.81 -27.62
C HIS A 174 20.80 -0.16 -28.79
N ARG A 175 21.05 -1.45 -28.52
CA ARG A 175 21.17 -2.49 -29.54
C ARG A 175 19.90 -2.68 -30.36
N LEU A 176 18.73 -2.64 -29.72
CA LEU A 176 17.45 -2.73 -30.41
C LEU A 176 17.31 -1.55 -31.39
N LEU A 177 17.47 -0.33 -30.89
CA LEU A 177 17.26 0.88 -31.67
C LEU A 177 18.28 1.02 -32.81
N ASP A 178 19.54 0.62 -32.62
CA ASP A 178 20.53 0.57 -33.72
C ASP A 178 20.04 -0.32 -34.88
N CYS A 179 19.48 -1.49 -34.54
CA CYS A 179 18.96 -2.42 -35.53
C CYS A 179 17.72 -1.86 -36.26
N ILE A 180 16.79 -1.22 -35.53
CA ILE A 180 15.55 -0.68 -36.11
C ILE A 180 15.84 0.55 -36.98
N LEU A 181 16.64 1.49 -36.47
CA LEU A 181 16.93 2.77 -37.13
C LEU A 181 17.86 2.64 -38.34
N SER A 182 18.49 1.48 -38.53
CA SER A 182 19.29 1.21 -39.73
C SER A 182 18.45 1.25 -41.02
N ASN A 183 17.19 0.85 -40.96
CA ASN A 183 16.30 0.75 -42.13
C ASN A 183 15.02 1.59 -42.03
N ASN A 184 14.75 2.20 -40.87
CA ASN A 184 13.49 2.89 -40.61
C ASN A 184 13.74 4.36 -40.20
N PRO A 185 12.97 5.32 -40.75
CA PRO A 185 13.09 6.72 -40.35
C PRO A 185 12.75 6.89 -38.87
N VAL A 186 13.56 7.65 -38.15
CA VAL A 186 13.40 7.85 -36.70
C VAL A 186 12.06 8.52 -36.34
N GLU A 187 11.53 9.35 -37.25
CA GLU A 187 10.26 10.07 -37.08
C GLU A 187 9.05 9.12 -37.07
N ARG A 188 9.22 7.88 -37.57
CA ARG A 188 8.19 6.85 -37.59
C ARG A 188 8.28 5.88 -36.41
N ILE A 189 9.21 6.09 -35.48
CA ILE A 189 9.43 5.21 -34.34
C ILE A 189 9.01 5.91 -33.05
N ALA A 190 8.28 5.17 -32.21
CA ALA A 190 7.95 5.54 -30.85
C ALA A 190 8.45 4.44 -29.90
N VAL A 191 8.54 4.76 -28.61
CA VAL A 191 8.95 3.80 -27.58
C VAL A 191 7.91 3.71 -26.47
N HIS A 192 7.70 2.50 -25.96
CA HIS A 192 6.82 2.23 -24.82
C HIS A 192 7.58 1.35 -23.82
N PHE A 193 8.09 1.96 -22.75
CA PHE A 193 8.89 1.24 -21.76
C PHE A 193 8.14 1.13 -20.45
N HIS A 194 7.95 -0.11 -19.98
CA HIS A 194 7.40 -0.36 -18.65
C HIS A 194 8.46 -0.14 -17.57
N ASP A 195 8.05 0.42 -16.44
CA ASP A 195 8.95 0.76 -15.33
C ASP A 195 9.00 -0.32 -14.23
N THR A 196 8.63 -1.54 -14.59
CA THR A 196 8.54 -2.70 -13.69
C THR A 196 9.83 -2.97 -12.89
N TYR A 197 11.00 -2.62 -13.45
CA TYR A 197 12.32 -2.75 -12.82
C TYR A 197 13.05 -1.39 -12.65
N GLY A 198 12.31 -0.27 -12.71
CA GLY A 198 12.88 1.08 -12.54
C GLY A 198 13.81 1.52 -13.68
N GLN A 199 13.71 0.90 -14.87
CA GLN A 199 14.60 1.17 -16.00
C GLN A 199 13.98 2.10 -17.05
N ALA A 200 12.67 2.37 -17.01
CA ALA A 200 11.97 2.95 -18.14
C ALA A 200 12.45 4.36 -18.48
N LEU A 201 12.66 5.22 -17.47
CA LEU A 201 13.12 6.59 -17.70
C LEU A 201 14.52 6.62 -18.34
N SER A 202 15.42 5.74 -17.87
CA SER A 202 16.76 5.60 -18.45
C SER A 202 16.71 5.10 -19.91
N ASN A 203 15.77 4.21 -20.23
CA ASN A 203 15.55 3.71 -21.57
C ASN A 203 14.95 4.77 -22.49
N VAL A 204 14.04 5.61 -21.99
CA VAL A 204 13.50 6.78 -22.73
C VAL A 204 14.63 7.77 -23.05
N LEU A 205 15.55 8.02 -22.12
CA LEU A 205 16.71 8.87 -22.37
C LEU A 205 17.58 8.33 -23.52
N VAL A 206 17.86 7.02 -23.53
CA VAL A 206 18.59 6.37 -24.64
C VAL A 206 17.85 6.52 -25.98
N ALA A 207 16.52 6.38 -25.98
CA ALA A 207 15.73 6.59 -27.19
C ALA A 207 15.78 8.05 -27.66
N PHE A 208 15.71 8.99 -26.71
CA PHE A 208 15.81 10.42 -26.97
C PHE A 208 17.16 10.80 -27.58
N ASP A 209 18.26 10.27 -27.06
CA ASP A 209 19.62 10.46 -27.58
C ASP A 209 19.77 9.93 -29.01
N LYS A 210 19.01 8.89 -29.37
CA LYS A 210 18.95 8.33 -30.73
C LYS A 210 18.02 9.08 -31.68
N GLY A 211 17.47 10.21 -31.25
CA GLY A 211 16.62 11.07 -32.10
C GLY A 211 15.12 10.76 -32.03
N ILE A 212 14.69 9.78 -31.23
CA ILE A 212 13.26 9.47 -31.07
C ILE A 212 12.58 10.60 -30.28
N ARG A 213 11.39 11.01 -30.71
CA ARG A 213 10.64 12.13 -30.11
C ARG A 213 9.23 11.76 -29.66
N VAL A 214 8.87 10.48 -29.74
CA VAL A 214 7.57 9.97 -29.29
C VAL A 214 7.82 8.86 -28.27
N ALA A 215 7.32 9.07 -27.06
CA ALA A 215 7.38 8.09 -25.97
C ALA A 215 5.99 7.93 -25.36
N ASP A 216 5.57 6.69 -25.17
CA ASP A 216 4.31 6.34 -24.54
C ASP A 216 4.50 6.23 -23.02
N SER A 217 3.53 6.78 -22.29
CA SER A 217 3.52 6.82 -20.83
C SER A 217 2.10 6.82 -20.31
N SER A 218 1.94 6.65 -19.00
CA SER A 218 0.63 6.73 -18.36
C SER A 218 0.62 7.75 -17.23
N ILE A 219 -0.46 8.52 -17.12
CA ILE A 219 -0.62 9.50 -16.04
C ILE A 219 -0.54 8.79 -14.69
N ALA A 220 0.23 9.32 -13.74
CA ALA A 220 0.48 8.74 -12.43
C ALA A 220 0.99 7.27 -12.46
N GLY A 221 1.59 6.83 -13.57
CA GLY A 221 2.03 5.44 -13.76
C GLY A 221 0.86 4.44 -13.77
N LEU A 222 -0.35 4.88 -14.16
CA LEU A 222 -1.52 4.00 -14.24
C LEU A 222 -1.22 2.77 -15.11
N GLY A 223 -1.64 1.61 -14.62
CA GLY A 223 -1.36 0.33 -15.25
C GLY A 223 -0.58 -0.61 -14.32
N GLY A 224 -0.35 -1.82 -14.79
CA GLY A 224 0.33 -2.86 -14.03
C GLY A 224 0.83 -3.96 -14.94
N CYS A 225 1.92 -4.61 -14.56
CA CYS A 225 2.45 -5.74 -15.32
C CYS A 225 1.74 -7.05 -14.88
N PRO A 226 1.03 -7.77 -15.78
CA PRO A 226 0.38 -9.03 -15.42
C PRO A 226 1.39 -10.12 -15.00
N TYR A 227 2.65 -9.98 -15.43
CA TYR A 227 3.74 -10.93 -15.24
C TYR A 227 4.60 -10.62 -14.01
N ALA A 228 4.51 -9.41 -13.45
CA ALA A 228 5.21 -8.99 -12.24
C ALA A 228 4.19 -8.45 -11.23
N LYS A 229 3.73 -9.32 -10.32
CA LYS A 229 2.69 -9.01 -9.32
C LYS A 229 3.18 -7.88 -8.40
N GLY A 230 2.47 -6.75 -8.39
CA GLY A 230 2.78 -5.59 -7.53
C GLY A 230 3.81 -4.60 -8.09
N ALA A 231 4.38 -4.89 -9.26
CA ALA A 231 5.33 -3.98 -9.90
C ALA A 231 4.61 -2.93 -10.77
N THR A 232 5.22 -1.75 -10.86
CA THR A 232 4.80 -0.64 -11.73
C THR A 232 4.69 -1.12 -13.18
N GLY A 233 3.60 -0.73 -13.86
CA GLY A 233 3.36 -1.06 -15.25
C GLY A 233 4.05 -0.06 -16.17
N ASN A 234 3.29 0.94 -16.61
CA ASN A 234 3.78 1.99 -17.50
C ASN A 234 4.66 3.00 -16.75
N LEU A 235 5.60 3.63 -17.46
CA LEU A 235 6.31 4.81 -16.97
C LEU A 235 5.33 5.98 -16.74
N ALA A 236 5.52 6.72 -15.66
CA ALA A 236 4.69 7.88 -15.35
C ALA A 236 4.95 9.03 -16.33
N THR A 237 3.89 9.63 -16.86
CA THR A 237 3.99 10.79 -17.77
C THR A 237 4.69 11.96 -17.09
N GLU A 238 4.46 12.15 -15.79
CA GLU A 238 5.05 13.19 -14.96
C GLU A 238 6.57 13.09 -14.92
N ASP A 239 7.12 11.87 -14.85
CA ASP A 239 8.57 11.63 -14.76
C ASP A 239 9.26 11.95 -16.10
N ILE A 240 8.64 11.61 -17.23
CA ILE A 240 9.14 11.97 -18.56
C ILE A 240 9.13 13.49 -18.72
N VAL A 241 8.02 14.15 -18.37
CA VAL A 241 7.91 15.61 -18.48
C VAL A 241 8.92 16.30 -17.57
N TYR A 242 9.16 15.78 -16.37
CA TYR A 242 10.18 16.30 -15.46
C TYR A 242 11.59 16.22 -16.07
N MET A 243 11.97 15.05 -16.59
CA MET A 243 13.26 14.85 -17.25
C MET A 243 13.42 15.75 -18.48
N LEU A 244 12.40 15.85 -19.33
CA LEU A 244 12.46 16.68 -20.54
C LEU A 244 12.50 18.18 -20.23
N ASP A 245 11.83 18.63 -19.16
CA ASP A 245 11.90 20.04 -18.72
C ASP A 245 13.31 20.40 -18.22
N ASP A 246 13.94 19.51 -17.44
CA ASP A 246 15.34 19.68 -17.00
C ASP A 246 16.33 19.72 -18.17
N LEU A 247 16.10 18.88 -19.19
CA LEU A 247 16.88 18.88 -20.44
C LEU A 247 16.54 20.07 -21.37
N GLY A 248 15.58 20.93 -21.01
CA GLY A 248 15.17 22.09 -21.80
C GLY A 248 14.40 21.75 -23.09
N VAL A 249 13.84 20.53 -23.17
CA VAL A 249 13.12 20.01 -24.34
C VAL A 249 11.64 20.39 -24.28
N TYR A 250 11.07 20.71 -25.44
CA TYR A 250 9.68 21.15 -25.56
C TYR A 250 8.72 20.02 -25.94
N THR A 251 7.57 19.93 -25.26
CA THR A 251 6.59 18.83 -25.42
C THR A 251 5.18 19.26 -25.90
N GLY A 252 4.92 20.55 -26.21
CA GLY A 252 3.63 21.05 -26.73
C GLY A 252 3.31 22.51 -26.37
N SER A 253 2.58 23.25 -27.23
CA SER A 253 2.63 24.73 -27.41
C SER A 253 1.47 25.60 -26.86
N GLY A 254 1.63 26.92 -26.56
CA GLY A 254 2.63 27.87 -27.06
C GLY A 254 2.78 29.29 -26.43
N ALA A 255 3.14 30.25 -27.29
CA ALA A 255 3.92 31.49 -27.07
C ALA A 255 3.32 32.65 -26.23
N LYS A 256 2.58 32.38 -25.15
CA LYS A 256 2.14 33.42 -24.19
C LYS A 256 2.54 33.18 -22.74
N TYR A 257 3.41 32.20 -22.51
CA TYR A 257 3.43 31.53 -21.22
C TYR A 257 4.83 31.05 -20.82
N GLN A 258 5.83 31.93 -20.94
CA GLN A 258 7.14 31.71 -20.32
C GLN A 258 7.07 31.66 -18.78
N ASN A 259 5.92 32.02 -18.17
CA ASN A 259 5.66 31.90 -16.72
C ASN A 259 4.80 30.69 -16.30
N SER A 260 4.40 29.77 -17.18
CA SER A 260 3.51 28.64 -16.81
C SER A 260 4.02 27.22 -17.12
N LYS A 261 5.32 27.04 -17.34
CA LYS A 261 5.98 25.70 -17.30
C LYS A 261 5.64 24.94 -16.01
N ARG A 262 5.69 25.67 -14.89
CA ARG A 262 5.31 25.18 -13.56
C ARG A 262 3.83 24.86 -13.42
N LEU A 263 2.96 25.43 -14.26
CA LEU A 263 1.50 25.22 -14.24
C LEU A 263 1.09 23.98 -15.04
N PHE A 264 1.79 23.64 -16.12
CA PHE A 264 1.60 22.38 -16.85
C PHE A 264 2.02 21.19 -16.01
N PHE A 265 3.24 21.26 -15.45
CA PHE A 265 3.74 20.25 -14.52
C PHE A 265 2.86 20.14 -13.27
N ARG A 266 2.50 21.28 -12.63
CA ARG A 266 1.51 21.26 -11.53
C ARG A 266 0.15 20.77 -11.98
N GLY A 267 -0.28 21.02 -13.21
CA GLY A 267 -1.56 20.57 -13.76
C GLY A 267 -1.60 19.05 -13.88
N LEU A 268 -0.56 18.45 -14.49
CA LEU A 268 -0.40 17.01 -14.60
C LEU A 268 -0.18 16.35 -13.25
N VAL A 269 0.67 16.90 -12.38
CA VAL A 269 0.87 16.38 -11.02
C VAL A 269 -0.39 16.51 -10.18
N ASN A 270 -1.09 17.65 -10.22
CA ASN A 270 -2.36 17.82 -9.50
C ASN A 270 -3.46 16.92 -10.07
N LEU A 271 -3.45 16.68 -11.38
CA LEU A 271 -4.39 15.77 -12.04
C LEU A 271 -4.08 14.32 -11.71
N GLY A 272 -2.82 13.90 -11.74
CA GLY A 272 -2.32 12.61 -11.29
C GLY A 272 -2.66 12.37 -9.82
N VAL A 273 -2.39 13.35 -8.95
CA VAL A 273 -2.79 13.34 -7.53
C VAL A 273 -4.31 13.35 -7.37
N ALA A 274 -5.06 14.10 -8.18
CA ALA A 274 -6.52 14.15 -8.11
C ALA A 274 -7.18 12.87 -8.65
N LEU A 275 -6.57 12.18 -9.61
CA LEU A 275 -6.99 10.88 -10.13
C LEU A 275 -6.63 9.77 -9.17
N PHE A 276 -5.42 9.79 -8.61
CA PHE A 276 -5.02 8.93 -7.51
C PHE A 276 -6.01 9.10 -6.35
N ARG A 277 -6.38 10.35 -6.03
CA ARG A 277 -7.45 10.68 -5.10
C ARG A 277 -8.80 10.11 -5.56
N THR A 278 -9.30 10.40 -6.76
CA THR A 278 -10.67 10.03 -7.19
C THR A 278 -10.87 8.54 -7.46
N PHE A 279 -9.83 7.83 -7.92
CA PHE A 279 -9.89 6.40 -8.23
C PHE A 279 -9.71 5.55 -6.96
N MET A 280 -8.81 5.93 -6.04
CA MET A 280 -8.62 5.24 -4.75
C MET A 280 -9.64 5.70 -3.70
N PHE A 281 -10.00 6.98 -3.67
CA PHE A 281 -10.87 7.62 -2.68
C PHE A 281 -12.06 8.32 -3.38
N GLY A 282 -13.29 7.91 -3.10
CA GLY A 282 -14.47 8.62 -3.65
C GLY A 282 -14.41 10.13 -3.39
N THR A 283 -14.94 10.93 -4.32
CA THR A 283 -14.93 12.41 -4.35
C THR A 283 -14.96 13.08 -2.97
N SER A 284 -13.87 13.76 -2.59
CA SER A 284 -13.85 14.74 -1.49
C SER A 284 -13.84 16.15 -2.09
N GLY A 285 -14.98 16.84 -2.02
CA GLY A 285 -15.14 18.23 -2.48
C GLY A 285 -14.37 19.23 -1.60
N ALA A 286 -13.81 20.26 -2.23
CA ALA A 286 -13.19 21.39 -1.55
C ALA A 286 -14.21 22.54 -1.36
N PHE A 287 -14.36 22.93 -0.09
CA PHE A 287 -14.68 24.25 0.47
C PHE A 287 -15.64 25.21 -0.27
N GLY A 288 -16.77 25.49 0.38
CA GLY A 288 -17.20 26.88 0.58
C GLY A 288 -18.58 27.29 0.04
N SER A 289 -19.68 26.72 0.54
CA SER A 289 -20.94 27.45 0.83
C SER A 289 -22.05 26.49 1.30
N ARG A 290 -22.55 26.68 2.54
CA ARG A 290 -23.93 26.33 2.93
C ARG A 290 -24.86 27.44 2.39
N PRO A 291 -26.14 27.20 2.01
CA PRO A 291 -27.12 26.51 2.86
C PRO A 291 -28.11 25.57 2.13
N GLY A 292 -28.81 24.73 2.91
CA GLY A 292 -30.03 24.05 2.50
C GLY A 292 -30.07 22.57 2.83
N ASN A 293 -30.54 22.23 4.04
CA ASN A 293 -31.14 20.91 4.29
C ASN A 293 -32.31 20.74 3.33
N ILE A 294 -32.32 19.66 2.54
CA ILE A 294 -33.47 18.80 2.19
C ILE A 294 -32.87 17.59 1.44
N PHE A 295 -33.37 16.39 1.75
CA PHE A 295 -32.98 15.05 1.30
C PHE A 295 -31.98 14.29 2.20
N SER A 296 -32.59 13.47 3.06
CA SER A 296 -32.05 12.33 3.78
C SER A 296 -31.10 11.46 2.94
N SER A 297 -29.85 11.32 3.40
CA SER A 297 -28.92 10.30 2.91
C SER A 297 -29.36 8.90 3.41
N PRO A 298 -29.22 7.83 2.60
CA PRO A 298 -29.31 6.47 3.14
C PRO A 298 -28.05 6.16 3.97
N ALA A 299 -28.25 5.44 5.07
CA ALA A 299 -27.28 5.17 6.13
C ALA A 299 -25.95 4.54 5.66
N SER A 300 -24.86 4.94 6.31
CA SER A 300 -23.55 4.29 6.24
C SER A 300 -23.62 2.87 6.84
N THR A 301 -23.59 1.85 6.00
CA THR A 301 -23.56 0.46 6.45
C THR A 301 -22.13 0.02 6.75
N GLN A 302 -21.83 -0.15 8.05
CA GLN A 302 -20.75 -0.95 8.68
C GLN A 302 -19.88 -0.17 9.70
N ASN A 303 -20.52 0.43 10.70
CA ASN A 303 -19.91 0.77 12.00
C ASN A 303 -20.88 0.31 13.11
N PRO A 304 -20.88 -0.99 13.46
CA PRO A 304 -21.90 -1.58 14.35
C PRO A 304 -21.80 -1.06 15.79
N LEU A 305 -20.63 -0.57 16.20
CA LEU A 305 -20.41 -0.02 17.54
C LEU A 305 -20.73 1.48 17.63
N HIS A 306 -21.01 2.13 16.49
CA HIS A 306 -21.24 3.57 16.41
C HIS A 306 -20.09 4.41 16.98
N ASP A 307 -18.87 3.88 16.89
CA ASP A 307 -17.65 4.53 17.39
C ASP A 307 -17.19 5.66 16.45
N ILE A 308 -16.32 6.54 16.95
CA ILE A 308 -15.84 7.68 16.16
C ILE A 308 -14.79 7.17 15.16
N GLU A 309 -15.06 7.31 13.87
CA GLU A 309 -14.12 6.95 12.79
C GLU A 309 -13.05 8.04 12.62
N VAL A 310 -11.78 7.62 12.63
CA VAL A 310 -10.63 8.51 12.37
C VAL A 310 -10.60 8.87 10.88
N PRO A 311 -10.47 10.16 10.51
CA PRO A 311 -10.50 10.57 9.10
C PRO A 311 -9.22 10.18 8.37
N SER A 312 -9.34 9.99 7.05
CA SER A 312 -8.21 9.62 6.17
C SER A 312 -7.50 8.33 6.65
N PRO A 313 -8.22 7.20 6.69
CA PRO A 313 -7.67 5.97 7.23
C PRO A 313 -6.57 5.40 6.32
N PRO A 314 -5.71 4.50 6.83
CA PRO A 314 -4.67 3.84 6.04
C PRO A 314 -5.20 2.97 4.90
N ASP A 315 -4.43 2.91 3.81
CA ASP A 315 -4.82 2.22 2.57
C ASP A 315 -4.62 0.71 2.65
N ASP A 316 -3.85 0.25 3.63
CA ASP A 316 -3.60 -1.14 3.95
C ASP A 316 -3.64 -1.34 5.47
N THR A 317 -3.63 -2.59 5.91
CA THR A 317 -3.80 -2.99 7.31
C THR A 317 -2.90 -2.21 8.26
N VAL A 318 -3.51 -1.65 9.31
CA VAL A 318 -2.77 -1.07 10.44
C VAL A 318 -2.12 -2.18 11.25
N GLN A 319 -0.80 -2.08 11.37
CA GLN A 319 0.05 -3.01 12.09
C GLN A 319 0.67 -2.37 13.33
N ALA A 320 0.59 -1.06 13.53
CA ALA A 320 1.05 -0.41 14.75
C ALA A 320 0.13 0.76 15.10
N LEU A 321 -0.21 0.92 16.38
CA LEU A 321 -1.12 1.97 16.85
C LEU A 321 -0.72 2.39 18.27
N LYS A 322 -0.38 3.66 18.51
CA LYS A 322 -0.01 4.16 19.85
C LYS A 322 -0.44 5.61 20.09
N PHE A 323 -0.81 5.91 21.33
CA PHE A 323 -0.95 7.28 21.80
C PHE A 323 0.41 7.83 22.25
N ASN A 324 0.60 9.15 22.16
CA ASN A 324 1.76 9.82 22.74
C ASN A 324 1.74 9.74 24.28
N PRO A 325 2.90 9.87 24.94
CA PRO A 325 2.99 9.93 26.38
C PRO A 325 2.18 11.12 26.94
N PRO A 326 1.55 10.98 28.13
CA PRO A 326 0.83 12.09 28.74
C PRO A 326 1.79 13.15 29.24
N ILE A 327 1.89 14.26 28.52
CA ILE A 327 2.73 15.41 28.87
C ILE A 327 1.83 16.62 29.10
N ALA A 328 1.95 17.24 30.28
CA ALA A 328 1.11 18.37 30.66
C ALA A 328 1.24 19.52 29.65
N GLY A 329 0.11 19.99 29.13
CA GLY A 329 0.04 21.08 28.14
C GLY A 329 0.29 20.66 26.69
N GLN A 330 0.60 19.38 26.41
CA GLN A 330 0.67 18.87 25.05
C GLN A 330 -0.67 18.27 24.60
N PRO A 331 -1.02 18.39 23.30
CA PRO A 331 -2.18 17.72 22.73
C PRO A 331 -1.99 16.19 22.69
N VAL A 332 -3.10 15.47 22.65
CA VAL A 332 -3.09 14.02 22.45
C VAL A 332 -2.90 13.72 20.98
N PHE A 333 -1.91 12.89 20.66
CA PHE A 333 -1.65 12.39 19.33
C PHE A 333 -1.81 10.88 19.28
N LEU A 334 -2.44 10.41 18.20
CA LEU A 334 -2.52 9.00 17.83
C LEU A 334 -1.62 8.79 16.61
N VAL A 335 -0.70 7.83 16.67
CA VAL A 335 0.11 7.41 15.52
C VAL A 335 -0.30 6.02 15.06
N SER A 336 -0.34 5.81 13.74
CA SER A 336 -0.45 4.49 13.14
C SER A 336 0.68 4.18 12.17
N GLY A 337 1.15 2.94 12.19
CA GLY A 337 1.96 2.34 11.13
C GLY A 337 1.19 1.26 10.38
N SER A 338 1.27 1.26 9.06
CA SER A 338 0.51 0.36 8.18
C SER A 338 1.38 -0.35 7.15
N TRP A 339 0.80 -1.39 6.55
CA TRP A 339 1.41 -2.18 5.48
C TRP A 339 1.58 -1.41 4.16
N ASP A 340 0.88 -0.27 4.00
CA ASP A 340 1.04 0.67 2.88
C ASP A 340 2.35 1.48 2.94
N SER A 341 3.23 1.20 3.91
CA SER A 341 4.51 1.86 4.14
C SER A 341 4.41 3.32 4.59
N VAL A 342 3.23 3.79 5.00
CA VAL A 342 3.00 5.16 5.45
C VAL A 342 2.75 5.19 6.96
N ILE A 343 3.46 6.08 7.65
CA ILE A 343 3.15 6.45 9.04
C ILE A 343 2.24 7.67 9.06
N ARG A 344 1.23 7.67 9.92
CA ARG A 344 0.23 8.76 10.03
C ARG A 344 0.03 9.17 11.48
N VAL A 345 -0.17 10.46 11.70
CA VAL A 345 -0.41 11.06 13.01
C VAL A 345 -1.67 11.92 12.97
N TRP A 346 -2.55 11.70 13.94
CA TRP A 346 -3.75 12.50 14.17
C TRP A 346 -3.69 13.14 15.54
N GLN A 347 -4.15 14.38 15.64
CA GLN A 347 -4.48 14.99 16.93
C GLN A 347 -5.88 14.55 17.33
N VAL A 348 -6.03 14.08 18.56
CA VAL A 348 -7.30 13.66 19.14
C VAL A 348 -7.71 14.69 20.17
N ASN A 349 -8.94 15.20 20.06
CA ASN A 349 -9.48 16.12 21.05
C ASN A 349 -10.19 15.36 22.20
N GLU A 350 -10.63 16.09 23.23
CA GLU A 350 -11.32 15.51 24.39
C GLU A 350 -12.63 14.78 24.04
N THR A 351 -13.28 15.16 22.95
CA THR A 351 -14.52 14.52 22.48
C THR A 351 -14.27 13.32 21.55
N GLY A 352 -13.00 12.96 21.32
CA GLY A 352 -12.59 11.87 20.43
C GLY A 352 -12.60 12.21 18.94
N GLN A 353 -12.88 13.45 18.53
CA GLN A 353 -12.70 13.85 17.14
C GLN A 353 -11.22 13.93 16.80
N CYS A 354 -10.88 13.46 15.61
CA CYS A 354 -9.52 13.38 15.11
C CYS A 354 -9.28 14.37 13.99
N GLU A 355 -8.11 15.02 13.99
CA GLU A 355 -7.61 15.88 12.92
C GLU A 355 -6.29 15.32 12.41
N ALA A 356 -6.16 15.09 11.10
CA ALA A 356 -4.91 14.64 10.50
C ALA A 356 -3.83 15.72 10.65
N LYS A 357 -2.64 15.35 11.14
CA LYS A 357 -1.53 16.28 11.40
C LYS A 357 -0.33 16.08 10.50
N ALA A 358 0.15 14.86 10.40
CA ALA A 358 1.35 14.56 9.63
C ALA A 358 1.29 13.13 9.09
N GLN A 359 1.94 12.92 7.96
CA GLN A 359 2.18 11.58 7.42
C GLN A 359 3.48 11.56 6.63
N GLN A 360 4.14 10.41 6.59
CA GLN A 360 5.36 10.22 5.82
C GLN A 360 5.47 8.79 5.30
N ASN A 361 5.99 8.64 4.08
CA ASN A 361 6.32 7.32 3.54
C ASN A 361 7.68 6.88 4.10
N VAL A 362 7.72 5.67 4.65
CA VAL A 362 8.89 5.07 5.31
C VAL A 362 9.73 4.23 4.32
N GLY A 363 9.15 3.84 3.19
CA GLY A 363 9.79 3.00 2.16
C GLY A 363 9.58 1.49 2.32
N GLY A 364 8.96 1.06 3.42
CA GLY A 364 8.54 -0.33 3.64
C GLY A 364 7.49 -0.47 4.74
N PRO A 365 6.77 -1.62 4.82
CA PRO A 365 5.71 -1.84 5.80
C PRO A 365 6.15 -1.53 7.24
N VAL A 366 5.37 -0.73 7.95
CA VAL A 366 5.66 -0.35 9.34
C VAL A 366 5.10 -1.44 10.26
N LEU A 367 5.97 -2.09 11.05
CA LEU A 367 5.61 -3.24 11.88
C LEU A 367 5.35 -2.87 13.34
N ASP A 368 6.01 -1.82 13.82
CA ASP A 368 5.81 -1.25 15.15
C ASP A 368 6.23 0.22 15.19
N VAL A 369 5.70 0.96 16.17
CA VAL A 369 6.02 2.36 16.42
C VAL A 369 6.16 2.60 17.91
N GLU A 370 6.97 3.60 18.30
CA GLU A 370 7.11 4.00 19.68
C GLU A 370 7.37 5.50 19.81
N TRP A 371 6.75 6.13 20.80
CA TRP A 371 6.99 7.54 21.04
C TRP A 371 8.27 7.75 21.84
N PHE A 372 9.02 8.79 21.46
CA PHE A 372 10.03 9.33 22.35
C PHE A 372 9.36 10.03 23.54
N GLU A 373 10.04 10.02 24.68
CA GLU A 373 9.48 10.48 25.96
C GLU A 373 9.00 11.94 25.99
N ASP A 374 9.50 12.78 25.08
CA ASP A 374 9.11 14.19 24.98
C ASP A 374 7.84 14.42 24.15
N GLY A 375 7.28 13.36 23.53
CA GLY A 375 6.07 13.42 22.71
C GLY A 375 6.25 14.12 21.36
N THR A 376 7.47 14.51 20.98
CA THR A 376 7.77 15.25 19.74
C THR A 376 8.33 14.37 18.63
N LYS A 377 8.81 13.17 18.97
CA LYS A 377 9.47 12.25 18.03
C LYS A 377 8.90 10.85 18.12
N ILE A 378 8.99 10.13 17.00
CA ILE A 378 8.45 8.78 16.84
C ILE A 378 9.53 7.87 16.28
N PHE A 379 9.80 6.77 16.97
CA PHE A 379 10.57 5.65 16.48
C PHE A 379 9.71 4.74 15.61
N ILE A 380 10.27 4.27 14.51
CA ILE A 380 9.56 3.52 13.48
C ILE A 380 10.36 2.26 13.16
N ALA A 381 9.80 1.09 13.47
CA ALA A 381 10.36 -0.20 13.09
C ALA A 381 9.69 -0.70 11.79
N SER A 382 10.49 -0.97 10.76
CA SER A 382 9.98 -1.33 9.44
C SER A 382 10.50 -2.70 8.96
N ALA A 383 9.75 -3.29 8.03
CA ALA A 383 10.10 -4.51 7.33
C ALA A 383 11.33 -4.35 6.40
N ASP A 384 11.72 -3.12 6.08
CA ASP A 384 12.95 -2.81 5.32
C ASP A 384 14.23 -2.93 6.15
N LYS A 385 14.13 -3.48 7.37
CA LYS A 385 15.23 -3.77 8.30
C LYS A 385 15.84 -2.53 8.96
N GLN A 386 15.26 -1.35 8.77
CA GLN A 386 15.73 -0.11 9.37
C GLN A 386 14.81 0.35 10.50
N VAL A 387 15.41 0.95 11.52
CA VAL A 387 14.69 1.74 12.53
C VAL A 387 14.98 3.21 12.30
N ARG A 388 13.93 4.01 12.28
CA ARG A 388 14.01 5.45 12.00
C ARG A 388 13.47 6.26 13.16
N LEU A 389 13.99 7.48 13.31
CA LEU A 389 13.46 8.49 14.20
C LEU A 389 12.88 9.61 13.35
N TRP A 390 11.60 9.89 13.56
CA TRP A 390 10.88 10.95 12.89
C TRP A 390 10.60 12.08 13.88
N ASP A 391 11.08 13.28 13.57
CA ASP A 391 10.82 14.49 14.33
C ASP A 391 9.61 15.23 13.73
N LEU A 392 8.53 15.36 14.51
CA LEU A 392 7.27 15.92 14.03
C LEU A 392 7.32 17.42 13.78
N ALA A 393 8.20 18.15 14.48
CA ALA A 393 8.30 19.60 14.35
C ALA A 393 9.01 20.00 13.06
N SER A 394 10.12 19.33 12.75
CA SER A 394 10.90 19.54 11.52
C SER A 394 10.39 18.73 10.33
N ASN A 395 9.54 17.73 10.60
CA ASN A 395 9.09 16.72 9.65
C ASN A 395 10.27 16.00 8.94
N GLN A 396 11.37 15.81 9.68
CA GLN A 396 12.57 15.13 9.20
C GLN A 396 12.66 13.72 9.78
N MET A 397 13.06 12.78 8.94
CA MET A 397 13.21 11.37 9.32
C MET A 397 14.66 10.95 9.11
N VAL A 398 15.26 10.33 10.12
CA VAL A 398 16.64 9.85 10.09
C VAL A 398 16.70 8.38 10.45
N VAL A 399 17.57 7.62 9.78
CA VAL A 399 17.85 6.23 10.15
C VAL A 399 18.72 6.25 11.40
N VAL A 400 18.29 5.52 12.43
CA VAL A 400 18.97 5.48 13.74
C VAL A 400 19.50 4.10 14.09
N GLY A 401 19.22 3.10 13.26
CA GLY A 401 19.71 1.75 13.45
C GLY A 401 19.22 0.82 12.35
N ALA A 402 19.81 -0.36 12.28
CA ALA A 402 19.44 -1.39 11.33
C ALA A 402 19.62 -2.79 11.94
N HIS A 403 18.90 -3.74 11.37
CA HIS A 403 18.97 -5.18 11.63
C HIS A 403 19.25 -5.92 10.33
N ASP A 404 19.53 -7.23 10.42
CA ASP A 404 19.80 -8.06 9.24
C ASP A 404 18.52 -8.61 8.60
N GLU A 405 17.39 -8.53 9.31
CA GLU A 405 16.05 -8.96 8.92
C GLU A 405 14.99 -7.96 9.47
N PRO A 406 13.71 -8.04 9.01
CA PRO A 406 12.64 -7.14 9.45
C PRO A 406 12.57 -6.92 10.96
N ILE A 407 12.42 -5.65 11.37
CA ILE A 407 12.32 -5.26 12.78
C ILE A 407 10.86 -5.38 13.20
N ARG A 408 10.56 -6.32 14.09
CA ARG A 408 9.18 -6.64 14.50
C ARG A 408 8.65 -5.70 15.58
N THR A 409 9.50 -5.25 16.49
CA THR A 409 9.10 -4.41 17.64
C THR A 409 10.12 -3.32 17.96
N CYS A 410 9.63 -2.21 18.53
CA CYS A 410 10.47 -1.16 19.10
C CYS A 410 9.85 -0.56 20.36
N HIS A 411 10.67 -0.32 21.39
CA HIS A 411 10.23 0.22 22.69
C HIS A 411 11.25 1.17 23.28
N TRP A 412 10.77 2.27 23.88
CA TRP A 412 11.60 3.26 24.53
C TRP A 412 11.85 2.85 25.97
N VAL A 413 13.12 2.71 26.35
CA VAL A 413 13.54 2.37 27.70
C VAL A 413 14.17 3.61 28.33
N LYS A 414 13.56 4.09 29.40
CA LYS A 414 14.08 5.18 30.23
C LYS A 414 14.41 4.65 31.62
N SER A 415 15.71 4.50 31.90
CA SER A 415 16.24 4.27 33.25
C SER A 415 16.73 5.60 33.85
N GLN A 416 17.04 5.59 35.14
CA GLN A 416 17.74 6.70 35.79
C GLN A 416 19.17 6.89 35.26
N ASN A 417 19.80 5.80 34.81
CA ASN A 417 21.23 5.77 34.44
C ASN A 417 21.48 5.77 32.92
N TYR A 418 20.50 5.36 32.12
CA TYR A 418 20.59 5.33 30.67
C TYR A 418 19.21 5.44 30.02
N SER A 419 19.19 5.91 28.78
CA SER A 419 18.00 5.91 27.94
C SER A 419 18.34 5.31 26.59
N CYS A 420 17.52 4.40 26.09
CA CYS A 420 17.79 3.72 24.83
C CYS A 420 16.52 3.25 24.14
N LEU A 421 16.61 3.04 22.83
CA LEU A 421 15.60 2.34 22.06
C LEU A 421 15.92 0.84 22.04
N MET A 422 14.99 -0.01 22.47
CA MET A 422 15.07 -1.46 22.34
C MET A 422 14.35 -1.89 21.06
N THR A 423 15.01 -2.63 20.18
CA THR A 423 14.41 -3.20 18.96
C THR A 423 14.56 -4.72 18.94
N GLY A 424 13.50 -5.41 18.53
CA GLY A 424 13.47 -6.86 18.35
C GLY A 424 13.21 -7.25 16.90
N SER A 425 14.03 -8.14 16.34
CA SER A 425 13.99 -8.50 14.92
C SER A 425 13.86 -10.00 14.67
N TRP A 426 13.48 -10.33 13.43
CA TRP A 426 13.53 -11.69 12.89
C TRP A 426 14.94 -12.20 12.59
N ASP A 427 15.97 -11.36 12.76
CA ASP A 427 17.38 -11.79 12.73
C ASP A 427 17.80 -12.51 14.03
N LYS A 428 16.84 -12.68 14.96
CA LYS A 428 17.02 -13.30 16.27
C LYS A 428 17.91 -12.46 17.18
N THR A 429 17.90 -11.14 17.05
CA THR A 429 18.60 -10.23 17.96
C THR A 429 17.66 -9.24 18.63
N LEU A 430 18.00 -8.88 19.86
CA LEU A 430 17.50 -7.71 20.55
C LEU A 430 18.64 -6.68 20.57
N ARG A 431 18.44 -5.51 19.98
CA ARG A 431 19.45 -4.43 19.96
C ARG A 431 18.97 -3.25 20.80
N PHE A 432 19.88 -2.68 21.57
CA PHE A 432 19.66 -1.48 22.37
C PHE A 432 20.45 -0.34 21.76
N TRP A 433 19.79 0.72 21.34
CA TRP A 433 20.40 1.87 20.68
C TRP A 433 20.46 3.03 21.64
N ASP A 434 21.67 3.55 21.90
CA ASP A 434 21.78 4.88 22.50
C ASP A 434 21.12 5.87 21.56
N MET A 435 20.40 6.88 22.08
CA MET A 435 19.80 7.92 21.24
C MET A 435 20.44 9.29 21.45
N ARG A 436 21.48 9.40 22.27
CA ARG A 436 22.16 10.66 22.60
C ARG A 436 23.04 11.18 21.47
N GLN A 437 23.50 10.33 20.55
CA GLN A 437 24.42 10.69 19.46
C GLN A 437 23.79 10.45 18.08
N LEU A 438 22.83 11.29 17.70
CA LEU A 438 22.28 11.29 16.33
C LEU A 438 23.30 11.91 15.34
N PRO A 439 23.42 11.42 14.09
CA PRO A 439 22.65 10.34 13.45
C PRO A 439 23.30 8.94 13.53
N THR A 440 24.54 8.82 14.01
CA THR A 440 25.30 7.55 14.03
C THR A 440 25.17 6.88 15.39
N GLN A 441 24.15 6.03 15.56
CA GLN A 441 23.95 5.36 16.84
C GLN A 441 24.85 4.12 16.97
N THR A 442 25.44 3.97 18.16
CA THR A 442 26.14 2.75 18.53
C THR A 442 25.16 1.87 19.30
N SER A 443 25.15 0.57 19.02
CA SER A 443 24.41 -0.37 19.86
C SER A 443 25.06 -0.43 21.25
N LEU A 444 24.31 -0.07 22.29
CA LEU A 444 24.71 -0.21 23.69
C LEU A 444 24.88 -1.68 24.07
N ALA A 445 23.98 -2.52 23.57
CA ALA A 445 24.00 -3.95 23.77
C ALA A 445 23.28 -4.65 22.61
N THR A 446 23.80 -5.82 22.23
CA THR A 446 23.13 -6.75 21.32
C THR A 446 23.00 -8.10 22.01
N ILE A 447 21.78 -8.58 22.19
CA ILE A 447 21.48 -9.87 22.81
C ILE A 447 21.06 -10.84 21.71
N GLN A 448 21.75 -11.97 21.62
CA GLN A 448 21.39 -13.05 20.70
C GLN A 448 20.25 -13.88 21.29
N LEU A 449 19.21 -14.10 20.50
CA LEU A 449 18.04 -14.89 20.86
C LEU A 449 18.07 -16.25 20.15
N PRO A 450 17.45 -17.29 20.73
CA PRO A 450 17.40 -18.61 20.10
C PRO A 450 16.51 -18.65 18.85
N ASP A 451 15.53 -17.74 18.74
CA ASP A 451 14.60 -17.68 17.62
C ASP A 451 14.09 -16.25 17.36
N LYS A 452 13.28 -16.09 16.31
CA LYS A 452 12.74 -14.81 15.84
C LYS A 452 11.87 -14.14 16.91
N VAL A 453 11.96 -12.82 17.02
CA VAL A 453 11.06 -12.02 17.86
C VAL A 453 9.69 -11.91 17.19
N TYR A 454 8.62 -12.30 17.89
CA TYR A 454 7.23 -12.16 17.40
C TYR A 454 6.46 -11.03 18.07
N CYS A 455 6.71 -10.82 19.36
CA CYS A 455 6.11 -9.74 20.13
C CYS A 455 7.03 -9.36 21.30
N SER A 456 6.90 -8.14 21.77
CA SER A 456 7.53 -7.68 22.99
C SER A 456 6.70 -6.58 23.61
N ASP A 457 6.95 -6.33 24.89
CA ASP A 457 6.42 -5.16 25.59
C ASP A 457 7.45 -4.69 26.62
N VAL A 458 7.41 -3.40 26.94
CA VAL A 458 8.28 -2.76 27.93
C VAL A 458 7.44 -1.93 28.86
N LEU A 459 7.53 -2.25 30.14
CA LEU A 459 7.03 -1.44 31.23
C LEU A 459 8.12 -1.38 32.28
N TYR A 460 8.89 -0.30 32.27
CA TYR A 460 10.07 -0.16 33.11
C TYR A 460 9.78 -0.48 34.59
N PRO A 461 10.63 -1.28 35.27
CA PRO A 461 11.94 -1.80 34.83
C PRO A 461 11.90 -3.18 34.14
N MET A 462 10.75 -3.64 33.66
CA MET A 462 10.56 -4.95 33.06
C MET A 462 10.38 -4.88 31.54
N GLY A 463 11.07 -5.78 30.82
CA GLY A 463 10.83 -6.04 29.40
C GLY A 463 10.47 -7.51 29.19
N VAL A 464 9.54 -7.80 28.27
CA VAL A 464 9.16 -9.18 27.91
C VAL A 464 9.27 -9.36 26.42
N VAL A 465 9.85 -10.47 25.98
CA VAL A 465 10.02 -10.82 24.57
C VAL A 465 9.49 -12.22 24.32
N GLY A 466 8.54 -12.33 23.39
CA GLY A 466 7.98 -13.60 22.91
C GLY A 466 8.62 -14.03 21.60
N LEU A 467 9.09 -15.28 21.57
CA LEU A 467 9.85 -15.86 20.47
C LEU A 467 9.05 -16.86 19.65
N ALA A 468 9.49 -17.12 18.42
CA ALA A 468 8.86 -18.07 17.51
C ALA A 468 8.83 -19.52 18.02
N ASN A 469 9.85 -19.92 18.79
CA ASN A 469 9.95 -21.22 19.43
C ASN A 469 9.07 -21.36 20.69
N ARG A 470 8.14 -20.42 20.95
CA ARG A 470 7.23 -20.40 22.11
C ARG A 470 7.89 -20.13 23.46
N HIS A 471 9.13 -19.64 23.48
CA HIS A 471 9.76 -19.14 24.69
C HIS A 471 9.41 -17.67 24.96
N MET A 472 9.21 -17.35 26.23
CA MET A 472 9.03 -16.02 26.77
C MET A 472 10.24 -15.66 27.61
N LYS A 473 11.00 -14.66 27.16
CA LYS A 473 12.15 -14.13 27.90
C LYS A 473 11.76 -12.84 28.63
N VAL A 474 12.08 -12.77 29.91
CA VAL A 474 11.86 -11.61 30.78
C VAL A 474 13.20 -10.97 31.09
N TYR A 475 13.27 -9.66 30.86
CA TYR A 475 14.46 -8.84 31.08
C TYR A 475 14.19 -7.81 32.16
N ARG A 476 15.23 -7.55 32.96
CA ARG A 476 15.30 -6.40 33.85
C ARG A 476 16.13 -5.31 33.18
N LEU A 477 15.65 -4.07 33.30
CA LEU A 477 16.15 -2.91 32.55
C LEU A 477 16.65 -1.77 33.47
N ASP A 478 16.76 -1.99 34.78
CA ASP A 478 17.13 -0.97 35.77
C ASP A 478 18.59 -0.47 35.62
N SER A 479 19.50 -1.38 35.29
CA SER A 479 20.94 -1.17 35.20
C SER A 479 21.42 -1.39 33.76
N GLU A 480 21.71 -2.62 33.40
CA GLU A 480 21.88 -3.06 32.02
C GLU A 480 20.80 -4.08 31.67
N PRO A 481 20.41 -4.21 30.39
CA PRO A 481 19.45 -5.23 29.98
C PRO A 481 19.96 -6.64 30.32
N ALA A 482 19.35 -7.25 31.34
CA ALA A 482 19.74 -8.56 31.84
C ALA A 482 18.54 -9.53 31.80
N GLU A 483 18.76 -10.72 31.25
CA GLU A 483 17.76 -11.79 31.28
C GLU A 483 17.56 -12.29 32.71
N VAL A 484 16.31 -12.28 33.18
CA VAL A 484 15.92 -12.74 34.52
C VAL A 484 15.21 -14.08 34.45
N LYS A 485 14.46 -14.33 33.37
CA LYS A 485 13.66 -15.54 33.25
C LYS A 485 13.51 -15.96 31.79
N ASP A 486 13.56 -17.26 31.56
CA ASP A 486 13.17 -17.90 30.31
C ASP A 486 12.12 -18.97 30.63
N VAL A 487 10.93 -18.84 30.04
CA VAL A 487 9.79 -19.72 30.30
C VAL A 487 9.15 -20.13 28.99
N GLU A 488 8.96 -21.43 28.79
CA GLU A 488 8.10 -21.92 27.71
C GLU A 488 6.65 -21.53 28.00
N THR A 489 5.96 -20.95 27.02
CA THR A 489 4.56 -20.56 27.18
C THR A 489 3.65 -21.76 27.49
N PRO A 490 2.65 -21.60 28.38
CA PRO A 490 1.61 -22.61 28.59
C PRO A 490 0.64 -22.72 27.41
N LEU A 491 0.74 -21.83 26.41
CA LEU A 491 -0.04 -21.89 25.18
C LEU A 491 0.58 -22.91 24.22
N LYS A 492 -0.27 -23.72 23.60
CA LYS A 492 0.20 -24.83 22.74
C LYS A 492 0.56 -24.37 21.32
N PHE A 493 0.11 -23.19 20.93
CA PHE A 493 0.26 -22.64 19.59
C PHE A 493 1.11 -21.37 19.59
N GLN A 494 1.40 -20.87 18.39
CA GLN A 494 2.22 -19.70 18.14
C GLN A 494 1.78 -18.49 18.98
N SER A 495 2.76 -17.84 19.62
CA SER A 495 2.57 -16.57 20.33
C SER A 495 2.42 -15.42 19.33
N ARG A 496 1.55 -14.44 19.64
CA ARG A 496 1.20 -13.36 18.70
C ARG A 496 1.36 -11.95 19.28
N CYS A 497 0.92 -11.74 20.53
CA CYS A 497 0.95 -10.44 21.20
C CYS A 497 1.20 -10.61 22.70
N VAL A 498 1.81 -9.63 23.34
CA VAL A 498 2.11 -9.64 24.78
C VAL A 498 1.90 -8.25 25.37
N ALA A 499 1.41 -8.17 26.60
CA ALA A 499 1.26 -6.91 27.34
C ALA A 499 1.60 -7.12 28.82
N ILE A 500 2.47 -6.29 29.38
CA ILE A 500 2.88 -6.31 30.77
C ILE A 500 1.80 -5.65 31.63
N PHE A 501 1.52 -6.24 32.80
CA PHE A 501 0.61 -5.67 33.77
C PHE A 501 1.29 -5.39 35.11
N LYS A 502 0.71 -4.41 35.81
CA LYS A 502 1.17 -3.94 37.10
C LYS A 502 0.49 -4.70 38.24
N ASP A 503 1.18 -4.78 39.36
CA ASP A 503 0.56 -5.13 40.63
C ASP A 503 -0.34 -3.99 41.12
N LYS A 504 -1.46 -4.34 41.77
CA LYS A 504 -2.44 -3.35 42.24
C LYS A 504 -1.93 -2.50 43.40
N SER A 505 -1.02 -3.03 44.21
CA SER A 505 -0.58 -2.41 45.45
C SER A 505 0.60 -1.44 45.24
N ASN A 506 1.62 -1.88 44.52
CA ASN A 506 2.87 -1.12 44.36
C ASN A 506 3.06 -0.54 42.95
N VAL A 507 2.12 -0.80 42.01
CA VAL A 507 2.13 -0.28 40.64
C VAL A 507 3.35 -0.77 39.82
N MET A 508 4.15 -1.68 40.36
CA MET A 508 5.32 -2.25 39.69
C MET A 508 4.88 -3.34 38.69
N PRO A 509 5.62 -3.52 37.59
CA PRO A 509 5.43 -4.66 36.70
C PRO A 509 5.57 -5.97 37.47
N THR A 510 4.59 -6.88 37.35
CA THR A 510 4.58 -8.16 38.10
C THR A 510 4.35 -9.38 37.20
N GLY A 511 3.81 -9.15 35.99
CA GLY A 511 3.47 -10.23 35.08
C GLY A 511 3.10 -9.71 33.69
N PHE A 512 2.73 -10.63 32.81
CA PHE A 512 2.29 -10.33 31.45
C PHE A 512 1.12 -11.20 31.01
N ALA A 513 0.29 -10.64 30.13
CA ALA A 513 -0.70 -11.39 29.36
C ALA A 513 -0.13 -11.72 27.99
N LEU A 514 -0.28 -12.97 27.56
CA LEU A 514 0.22 -13.47 26.28
C LEU A 514 -0.94 -14.02 25.44
N GLY A 515 -1.10 -13.51 24.23
CA GLY A 515 -2.08 -13.98 23.26
C GLY A 515 -1.46 -14.94 22.24
N SER A 516 -2.26 -15.91 21.80
CA SER A 516 -1.87 -16.91 20.79
C SER A 516 -2.83 -16.93 19.61
N ILE A 517 -2.42 -17.63 18.54
CA ILE A 517 -3.27 -17.87 17.36
C ILE A 517 -4.45 -18.83 17.61
N GLU A 518 -4.52 -19.49 18.78
CA GLU A 518 -5.56 -20.49 19.10
C GLU A 518 -6.75 -19.92 19.90
N GLY A 519 -7.02 -18.61 19.82
CA GLY A 519 -8.11 -17.98 20.56
C GLY A 519 -8.00 -18.22 22.06
N ARG A 520 -6.80 -17.92 22.60
CA ARG A 520 -6.46 -18.15 24.01
C ARG A 520 -5.43 -17.12 24.48
N VAL A 521 -5.63 -16.66 25.71
CA VAL A 521 -4.70 -15.80 26.44
C VAL A 521 -4.20 -16.52 27.69
N ALA A 522 -2.92 -16.37 27.99
CA ALA A 522 -2.29 -16.79 29.23
C ALA A 522 -1.99 -15.57 30.11
N ILE A 523 -2.32 -15.65 31.39
CA ILE A 523 -1.89 -14.71 32.42
C ILE A 523 -0.73 -15.35 33.17
N GLN A 524 0.44 -14.70 33.14
CA GLN A 524 1.65 -15.19 33.78
C GLN A 524 2.25 -14.13 34.69
N TYR A 525 2.42 -14.48 35.96
CA TYR A 525 3.21 -13.73 36.93
C TYR A 525 4.67 -14.16 36.85
N VAL A 526 5.60 -13.20 36.88
CA VAL A 526 7.05 -13.48 36.82
C VAL A 526 7.48 -14.19 38.09
N GLU A 527 7.07 -13.66 39.24
CA GLU A 527 7.26 -14.27 40.54
C GLU A 527 5.88 -14.69 41.06
N THR A 528 5.73 -15.97 41.40
CA THR A 528 4.49 -16.49 41.97
C THR A 528 4.81 -17.46 43.09
N THR A 529 4.11 -17.29 44.22
CA THR A 529 4.15 -18.21 45.35
C THR A 529 3.16 -19.37 45.17
N ASN A 530 2.10 -19.16 44.39
CA ASN A 530 1.06 -20.14 44.11
C ASN A 530 0.92 -20.39 42.61
N PRO A 531 1.32 -21.56 42.09
CA PRO A 531 1.23 -21.89 40.67
C PRO A 531 -0.17 -21.70 40.04
N LYS A 532 -1.24 -21.72 40.84
CA LYS A 532 -2.62 -21.49 40.39
C LYS A 532 -2.92 -20.03 39.99
N ASP A 533 -2.04 -19.10 40.31
CA ASP A 533 -2.16 -17.68 39.91
C ASP A 533 -1.88 -17.51 38.42
N ASN A 534 -1.07 -18.41 37.84
CA ASN A 534 -0.90 -18.53 36.41
C ASN A 534 -2.04 -19.37 35.83
N PHE A 535 -2.75 -18.83 34.85
CA PHE A 535 -3.86 -19.52 34.21
C PHE A 535 -4.03 -19.11 32.76
N THR A 536 -4.83 -19.87 32.02
CA THR A 536 -5.21 -19.52 30.65
C THR A 536 -6.73 -19.46 30.53
N PHE A 537 -7.22 -18.65 29.59
CA PHE A 537 -8.64 -18.59 29.28
C PHE A 537 -8.85 -18.52 27.77
N LYS A 538 -9.97 -19.08 27.30
CA LYS A 538 -10.37 -19.08 25.89
C LYS A 538 -11.04 -17.76 25.55
N CYS A 539 -10.77 -17.23 24.36
CA CYS A 539 -11.31 -15.98 23.84
C CYS A 539 -11.37 -16.06 22.30
N HIS A 540 -12.03 -15.09 21.64
CA HIS A 540 -12.08 -14.99 20.17
C HIS A 540 -12.44 -16.33 19.48
N ARG A 541 -13.62 -16.87 19.85
CA ARG A 541 -14.17 -18.11 19.33
C ARG A 541 -15.62 -17.87 18.96
N SER A 542 -16.10 -18.53 17.90
CA SER A 542 -17.50 -18.40 17.52
C SER A 542 -18.41 -18.82 18.69
N PRO A 543 -19.47 -18.05 18.99
CA PRO A 543 -20.44 -18.44 20.00
C PRO A 543 -21.25 -19.67 19.55
N GLU A 544 -21.46 -19.78 18.24
CA GLU A 544 -22.21 -20.85 17.61
C GLU A 544 -21.28 -21.87 16.94
N LEU A 545 -21.78 -23.10 16.78
CA LEU A 545 -21.10 -24.14 16.01
C LEU A 545 -21.44 -23.97 14.53
N ILE A 546 -20.43 -23.80 13.69
CA ILE A 546 -20.56 -23.75 12.24
C ILE A 546 -20.22 -25.15 11.72
N ASN A 547 -21.21 -25.81 11.12
CA ASN A 547 -21.09 -27.22 10.67
C ASN A 547 -20.63 -28.18 11.79
N GLY A 548 -21.06 -27.93 13.04
CA GLY A 548 -20.69 -28.75 14.19
C GLY A 548 -19.32 -28.42 14.80
N TYR A 549 -18.57 -27.46 14.24
CA TYR A 549 -17.27 -27.04 14.75
C TYR A 549 -17.33 -25.61 15.32
N GLN A 550 -16.61 -25.39 16.43
CA GLN A 550 -16.39 -24.04 16.93
C GLN A 550 -15.20 -23.42 16.19
N GLU A 551 -15.42 -22.28 15.53
CA GLU A 551 -14.34 -21.55 14.89
C GLU A 551 -13.47 -20.86 15.94
N ILE A 552 -12.16 -20.87 15.68
CA ILE A 552 -11.13 -20.34 16.58
C ILE A 552 -10.36 -19.28 15.81
N TYR A 553 -10.22 -18.11 16.41
CA TYR A 553 -9.59 -16.95 15.81
C TYR A 553 -8.35 -16.53 16.59
N ALA A 554 -7.38 -15.90 15.92
CA ALA A 554 -6.16 -15.45 16.57
C ALA A 554 -6.43 -14.24 17.47
N VAL A 555 -5.70 -14.14 18.59
CA VAL A 555 -5.63 -12.91 19.39
C VAL A 555 -4.58 -12.00 18.76
N ASN A 556 -5.01 -10.87 18.23
CA ASN A 556 -4.17 -9.95 17.47
C ASN A 556 -3.42 -8.96 18.38
N ASP A 557 -4.10 -8.47 19.42
CA ASP A 557 -3.51 -7.50 20.34
C ASP A 557 -4.14 -7.56 21.74
N ILE A 558 -3.42 -7.07 22.73
CA ILE A 558 -3.85 -6.98 24.13
C ILE A 558 -3.45 -5.62 24.70
N ALA A 559 -4.38 -4.93 25.35
CA ALA A 559 -4.12 -3.66 26.02
C ALA A 559 -4.67 -3.68 27.45
N PHE A 560 -3.87 -3.26 28.43
CA PHE A 560 -4.31 -3.11 29.81
C PHE A 560 -4.87 -1.71 30.07
N HIS A 561 -5.97 -1.63 30.81
CA HIS A 561 -6.51 -0.37 31.28
C HIS A 561 -5.56 0.23 32.35
N PRO A 562 -5.10 1.48 32.18
CA PRO A 562 -4.05 2.07 33.01
C PRO A 562 -4.45 2.16 34.50
N ASN A 563 -5.75 2.32 34.79
CA ASN A 563 -6.26 2.56 36.14
C ASN A 563 -6.89 1.33 36.81
N TYR A 564 -7.35 0.35 36.05
CA TYR A 564 -8.17 -0.75 36.58
C TYR A 564 -7.45 -2.09 36.61
N GLY A 565 -6.40 -2.27 35.81
CA GLY A 565 -5.73 -3.57 35.65
C GLY A 565 -6.56 -4.62 34.90
N THR A 566 -7.73 -4.24 34.39
CA THR A 566 -8.51 -5.01 33.42
C THR A 566 -7.85 -4.92 32.05
N LEU A 567 -8.19 -5.85 31.14
CA LEU A 567 -7.58 -5.92 29.82
C LEU A 567 -8.61 -6.00 28.70
N ALA A 568 -8.27 -5.37 27.58
CA ALA A 568 -8.93 -5.52 26.30
C ALA A 568 -8.15 -6.54 25.44
N THR A 569 -8.87 -7.44 24.80
CA THR A 569 -8.31 -8.35 23.78
C THR A 569 -9.05 -8.13 22.48
N VAL A 570 -8.31 -8.13 21.38
CA VAL A 570 -8.85 -8.00 20.02
C VAL A 570 -8.38 -9.13 19.14
N GLY A 571 -9.19 -9.55 18.17
CA GLY A 571 -8.91 -10.76 17.41
C GLY A 571 -9.45 -10.81 15.99
N SER A 572 -9.10 -11.91 15.32
CA SER A 572 -9.48 -12.17 13.92
C SER A 572 -10.98 -12.40 13.71
N ASP A 573 -11.74 -12.55 14.80
CA ASP A 573 -13.21 -12.64 14.81
C ASP A 573 -13.90 -11.26 14.67
N GLY A 574 -13.12 -10.18 14.58
CA GLY A 574 -13.63 -8.82 14.47
C GLY A 574 -14.21 -8.28 15.77
N ARG A 575 -13.93 -8.90 16.93
CA ARG A 575 -14.51 -8.47 18.21
C ARG A 575 -13.47 -7.91 19.16
N ILE A 576 -13.93 -7.04 20.05
CA ILE A 576 -13.21 -6.52 21.21
C ILE A 576 -13.83 -7.17 22.45
N SER A 577 -13.02 -7.73 23.34
CA SER A 577 -13.50 -8.28 24.61
C SER A 577 -12.75 -7.66 25.79
N PHE A 578 -13.50 -7.28 26.82
CA PHE A 578 -12.96 -6.75 28.07
C PHE A 578 -13.02 -7.81 29.17
N TRP A 579 -11.95 -7.90 29.95
CA TRP A 579 -11.74 -8.96 30.93
C TRP A 579 -11.21 -8.40 32.24
N ASP A 580 -11.65 -9.00 33.34
CA ASP A 580 -11.04 -8.84 34.65
C ASP A 580 -10.26 -10.11 34.97
N LYS A 581 -8.91 -10.01 34.91
CA LYS A 581 -8.02 -11.14 35.16
C LYS A 581 -8.02 -11.59 36.63
N ASP A 582 -8.34 -10.71 37.56
CA ASP A 582 -8.27 -10.99 38.99
C ASP A 582 -9.57 -11.66 39.47
N ALA A 583 -10.71 -11.18 38.97
CA ALA A 583 -11.99 -11.85 39.13
C ALA A 583 -12.14 -13.08 38.21
N ARG A 584 -11.26 -13.23 37.21
CA ARG A 584 -11.33 -14.24 36.14
C ARG A 584 -12.68 -14.22 35.40
N THR A 585 -13.20 -13.01 35.16
CA THR A 585 -14.50 -12.81 34.50
C THR A 585 -14.36 -12.03 33.22
N LYS A 586 -15.27 -12.31 32.28
CA LYS A 586 -15.46 -11.48 31.09
C LYS A 586 -16.42 -10.35 31.44
N LEU A 587 -16.03 -9.11 31.17
CA LEU A 587 -16.83 -7.93 31.42
C LEU A 587 -17.84 -7.69 30.29
N LYS A 588 -17.33 -7.64 29.05
CA LYS A 588 -18.13 -7.39 27.84
C LYS A 588 -17.43 -7.94 26.59
N THR A 589 -18.21 -8.26 25.56
CA THR A 589 -17.73 -8.52 24.20
C THR A 589 -18.54 -7.66 23.24
N SER A 590 -17.87 -7.00 22.30
CA SER A 590 -18.49 -6.16 21.28
C SER A 590 -19.24 -6.99 20.23
N GLU A 591 -20.10 -6.34 19.45
CA GLU A 591 -20.55 -6.88 18.16
C GLU A 591 -19.36 -7.07 17.20
N PRO A 592 -19.44 -8.00 16.23
CA PRO A 592 -18.35 -8.24 15.30
C PRO A 592 -18.28 -7.11 14.27
N MET A 593 -17.09 -6.55 14.14
CA MET A 593 -16.72 -5.63 13.06
C MET A 593 -16.67 -6.37 11.72
N PRO A 594 -16.83 -5.67 10.58
CA PRO A 594 -16.82 -6.29 9.25
C PRO A 594 -15.45 -6.90 8.85
N ALA A 595 -14.39 -6.58 9.58
CA ALA A 595 -13.05 -7.09 9.37
C ALA A 595 -12.39 -7.44 10.73
N PRO A 596 -11.33 -8.26 10.74
CA PRO A 596 -10.50 -8.48 11.92
C PRO A 596 -10.09 -7.19 12.60
N VAL A 597 -10.08 -7.18 13.93
CA VAL A 597 -9.50 -6.07 14.70
C VAL A 597 -8.01 -6.38 14.87
N THR A 598 -7.15 -5.55 14.27
CA THR A 598 -5.71 -5.84 14.12
C THR A 598 -4.86 -5.27 15.24
N ARG A 599 -5.25 -4.11 15.78
CA ARG A 599 -4.54 -3.42 16.87
C ARG A 599 -5.50 -2.68 17.79
N ALA A 600 -5.10 -2.54 19.05
CA ALA A 600 -5.85 -1.84 20.07
C ALA A 600 -4.93 -1.18 21.11
N VAL A 601 -5.16 0.09 21.41
CA VAL A 601 -4.41 0.84 22.42
C VAL A 601 -5.34 1.71 23.26
N ILE A 602 -5.12 1.73 24.57
CA ILE A 602 -5.89 2.53 25.50
C ILE A 602 -5.10 3.79 25.82
N HIS A 603 -5.73 4.95 25.70
CA HIS A 603 -5.12 6.22 26.11
C HIS A 603 -4.81 6.20 27.60
N SER A 604 -3.77 6.93 28.05
CA SER A 604 -3.32 6.92 29.44
C SER A 604 -4.37 7.41 30.44
N SER A 605 -5.38 8.17 30.01
CA SER A 605 -6.53 8.53 30.86
C SER A 605 -7.45 7.35 31.17
N GLY A 606 -7.40 6.27 30.39
CA GLY A 606 -8.33 5.14 30.46
C GLY A 606 -9.70 5.39 29.79
N GLN A 607 -9.97 6.62 29.35
CA GLN A 607 -11.29 6.96 28.84
C GLN A 607 -11.57 6.46 27.43
N MET A 608 -10.51 6.28 26.64
CA MET A 608 -10.61 6.05 25.20
C MET A 608 -9.74 4.88 24.77
N LEU A 609 -10.35 3.98 24.01
CA LEU A 609 -9.71 2.88 23.30
C LEU A 609 -9.66 3.22 21.81
N ALA A 610 -8.47 3.28 21.23
CA ALA A 610 -8.31 3.29 19.80
C ALA A 610 -8.13 1.86 19.30
N TYR A 611 -8.85 1.46 18.26
CA TYR A 611 -8.68 0.16 17.63
C TYR A 611 -8.73 0.27 16.11
N ALA A 612 -7.98 -0.59 15.44
CA ALA A 612 -7.94 -0.66 13.99
C ALA A 612 -8.59 -1.95 13.48
N ILE A 613 -9.34 -1.86 12.40
CA ILE A 613 -9.84 -3.01 11.65
C ILE A 613 -9.13 -3.11 10.31
N GLY A 614 -8.87 -4.32 9.84
CA GLY A 614 -8.20 -4.57 8.57
C GLY A 614 -7.95 -6.06 8.37
N TYR A 615 -7.55 -6.47 7.17
CA TYR A 615 -7.25 -7.88 6.92
C TYR A 615 -5.93 -8.28 7.58
N ASP A 616 -5.96 -9.23 8.51
CA ASP A 616 -4.83 -9.61 9.37
C ASP A 616 -4.02 -10.82 8.85
N TRP A 617 -4.23 -11.19 7.58
CA TRP A 617 -3.60 -12.32 6.90
C TRP A 617 -3.88 -13.70 7.52
N SER A 618 -4.86 -13.81 8.43
CA SER A 618 -5.21 -15.06 9.13
C SER A 618 -5.64 -16.21 8.22
N LYS A 619 -6.14 -15.90 7.01
CA LYS A 619 -6.55 -16.87 5.98
C LYS A 619 -5.63 -16.86 4.76
N GLY A 620 -4.43 -16.30 4.89
CA GLY A 620 -3.44 -16.19 3.81
C GLY A 620 -3.90 -15.33 2.64
N HIS A 621 -3.15 -15.37 1.54
CA HIS A 621 -3.44 -14.52 0.37
C HIS A 621 -4.81 -14.80 -0.28
N GLU A 622 -5.38 -15.99 -0.08
CA GLU A 622 -6.70 -16.38 -0.61
C GLU A 622 -7.85 -15.73 0.15
N GLY A 623 -7.65 -15.43 1.44
CA GLY A 623 -8.63 -14.68 2.23
C GLY A 623 -8.56 -13.16 2.02
N PHE A 624 -7.54 -12.68 1.31
CA PHE A 624 -7.44 -11.28 0.92
C PHE A 624 -8.27 -11.03 -0.35
N SER A 625 -9.05 -9.95 -0.33
CA SER A 625 -9.90 -9.52 -1.44
C SER A 625 -9.94 -8.00 -1.50
N ALA A 626 -10.30 -7.43 -2.65
CA ALA A 626 -10.52 -5.98 -2.74
C ALA A 626 -11.67 -5.49 -1.83
N ALA A 627 -12.56 -6.38 -1.39
CA ALA A 627 -13.69 -6.05 -0.53
C ALA A 627 -13.32 -5.92 0.97
N ASN A 628 -12.21 -6.54 1.39
CA ASN A 628 -11.63 -6.37 2.73
C ASN A 628 -10.25 -5.68 2.68
N ALA A 629 -9.94 -5.04 1.54
CA ALA A 629 -8.76 -4.21 1.37
C ALA A 629 -8.99 -2.85 2.04
N GLY A 630 -7.93 -2.32 2.66
CA GLY A 630 -7.99 -1.10 3.46
C GLY A 630 -8.13 -1.36 4.96
N SER A 631 -7.81 -0.33 5.74
CA SER A 631 -7.96 -0.34 7.19
C SER A 631 -8.87 0.81 7.61
N LYS A 632 -9.50 0.69 8.78
CA LYS A 632 -10.16 1.81 9.45
C LYS A 632 -9.70 1.85 10.90
N ILE A 633 -9.68 3.04 11.48
CA ILE A 633 -9.36 3.24 12.89
C ILE A 633 -10.58 3.89 13.54
N PHE A 634 -10.94 3.39 14.71
CA PHE A 634 -12.06 3.85 15.50
C PHE A 634 -11.62 4.22 16.92
N LEU A 635 -12.34 5.15 17.52
CA LEU A 635 -12.20 5.54 18.92
C LEU A 635 -13.48 5.19 19.68
N HIS A 636 -13.31 4.43 20.76
CA HIS A 636 -14.37 3.91 21.62
C HIS A 636 -14.20 4.42 23.05
N ALA A 637 -15.29 4.86 23.67
CA ALA A 637 -15.28 5.24 25.08
C ALA A 637 -15.36 3.98 25.96
N CYS A 638 -14.23 3.57 26.56
CA CYS A 638 -14.11 2.26 27.20
C CYS A 638 -14.18 2.25 28.73
N ASP A 639 -14.13 3.42 29.39
CA ASP A 639 -13.95 3.53 30.85
C ASP A 639 -14.96 2.69 31.65
N GLU A 640 -16.26 2.96 31.48
CA GLU A 640 -17.32 2.26 32.21
C GLU A 640 -17.42 0.77 31.85
N GLU A 641 -17.02 0.38 30.64
CA GLU A 641 -17.06 -1.01 30.17
C GLU A 641 -15.92 -1.87 30.72
N MET A 642 -14.80 -1.23 31.02
CA MET A 642 -13.59 -1.85 31.56
C MET A 642 -13.51 -1.79 33.08
N LYS A 643 -14.47 -1.12 33.74
CA LYS A 643 -14.54 -1.00 35.19
C LYS A 643 -14.87 -2.36 35.84
N PRO A 644 -14.08 -2.83 36.82
CA PRO A 644 -14.39 -4.06 37.54
C PRO A 644 -15.76 -3.99 38.20
N LYS A 645 -16.56 -5.07 38.10
CA LYS A 645 -17.84 -5.16 38.80
C LYS A 645 -17.58 -5.24 40.30
N GLN A 646 -18.23 -4.38 41.08
CA GLN A 646 -18.22 -4.51 42.54
C GLN A 646 -18.81 -5.87 42.92
N LYS A 647 -18.14 -6.61 43.81
CA LYS A 647 -18.71 -7.82 44.40
C LYS A 647 -19.97 -7.38 45.16
N LYS A 648 -21.13 -7.82 44.68
CA LYS A 648 -22.39 -7.77 45.45
C LYS A 648 -22.32 -8.74 46.62
#